data_AF-A0A841WGE5-F1
#
_entry.id   AF-A0A841WGE5-F1
#
_cell.length_a   1.000
_cell.length_b   1.000
_cell.length_c   1.000
_cell.angle_alpha   90.00
_cell.angle_beta   90.00
_cell.angle_gamma   90.00
#
_symmetry.space_group_name_H-M   'P 1'
#
loop_
_entity.id
_entity.type
_entity.pdbx_description
1 polymer ?
#
loop_
_entity_poly.entity_id
_entity_poly.type
_entity_poly.pdbx_seq_one_letter_code
_entity_poly.pdbx_strand_id
1 'polypeptide(L)'
;MDLTTRVLEGSGLSIPLFDGSYNNGKGRYLSEPEIIKNSLLEQMFEAEDLQSLLLVKIDSKNPDANHLRQRNFQDGIRRKLVFSSGNSYYFADGSLHKKIRRFFATEPDTACRYGSLLVSNCYKGSETFTGLRVKIVDFEDPQYAHYKTGDCHGKISPQLAKQLGGEGNCPFQFRFAWRSNWAEPDNSQCPKTSFLSKGTFLPDANLTDAKGYDIVMDRSSIKGIKKSELKNLIPCGDYEFPQAVIGNRGNAKATNYDNSWQFTIWYSEEAVKQDLSKPTEEKARELAELQRNPLMLAKYIIQQYDKQQRSQQEQSEEAFNEIEGNANNQAQESRWISLLGSDKYGQLIETPKFRKFATDYIANQWRDLAIKGGYNHNSGMAMPCDRLTRGTICVPHLPEGDVILTRYPIVNSDNIRLYQNIHDPELKKTRNVVWIHPKDAEEYHQADFDGDQLMVSSASKLPNIAQETLRTGEPGRFEPVKQRPKLAYTEITDEEGNLKYKNLAEIAAASSQNKVGLVATNIGRVQSSMPKDGENVERFGRRQRKLLNRLFQALQVEVDSPKSAERLEDIKEIGGENLLADAKKWSESHPSYFFDFKKDERLYRSFAMPADAPGSINVIARVVVNPLWEPTRIRSRDRHEFRYLFPKETLSVDALEWAEELKTRFQQARDEIKERVGDDREAFNEELGKLYESYRAEIDELFTSPEERFVNPADKLRQCVASRREGAAALWHTQHTRPELDRHRKDCLKLAEQMEITFSFQHDYELPSVALPQDIYVLSVPFGAGAIKWKESLEQKGIKFDATIHPQLPLIEFALKDLSPKVVDKLAAKFGENINDLDELNIPKDLRIIPPADHNWATSRQDSGVGALAYNLFTEEVCQQLQDFQFDEIKVLGIKYNHFANENFSSKQWKKRSVTLEVGIFELPESHPEHYRYNGTPILQIDGKNLGTFAPDSPKLPIGATFAATLQPDGSSIILKVNPESINLPEVPLPESEPKLDTAGQFRAIHRELWRKEMYDNLVGAIATTYEQRQANQSASNEIEQFKIGSHWTAYVQPSGDFIVRNEGKRTICRGNLQTGEEIFPLSEERASELEAMILEREQLLHRKQELSHNGHHISSQDIELN
;
A
#
# COMPACT_ATOMS: atom_id res chain seq x y z
N MET A 1 -2.93 -20.10 23.87
CA MET A 1 -3.16 -18.71 23.38
C MET A 1 -3.70 -17.83 24.51
N ASP A 2 -3.18 -16.61 24.70
CA ASP A 2 -3.83 -15.61 25.57
C ASP A 2 -4.95 -14.92 24.78
N LEU A 3 -6.12 -14.75 25.41
CA LEU A 3 -7.34 -14.22 24.82
C LEU A 3 -7.79 -12.90 25.48
N THR A 4 -6.90 -12.25 26.21
CA THR A 4 -7.11 -10.92 26.81
C THR A 4 -6.50 -9.81 25.96
N THR A 5 -7.16 -8.65 25.92
CA THR A 5 -6.56 -7.44 25.35
C THR A 5 -5.50 -6.89 26.29
N ARG A 6 -4.35 -6.51 25.74
CA ARG A 6 -3.21 -5.96 26.49
C ARG A 6 -2.86 -4.56 25.99
N VAL A 7 -2.52 -3.65 26.89
CA VAL A 7 -1.80 -2.42 26.55
C VAL A 7 -0.33 -2.79 26.41
N LEU A 8 0.27 -2.52 25.25
CA LEU A 8 1.69 -2.73 25.00
C LEU A 8 2.40 -1.37 25.06
N GLU A 9 3.31 -1.22 26.01
CA GLU A 9 4.04 0.03 26.23
C GLU A 9 4.74 0.50 24.94
N GLY A 10 4.46 1.74 24.53
CA GLY A 10 4.97 2.34 23.28
C GLY A 10 4.47 1.68 21.98
N SER A 11 3.62 0.64 22.04
CA SER A 11 3.24 -0.18 20.89
C SER A 11 1.73 -0.25 20.62
N GLY A 12 0.89 0.16 21.57
CA GLY A 12 -0.58 0.28 21.41
C GLY A 12 -1.39 -0.82 22.09
N LEU A 13 -2.70 -0.86 21.81
CA LEU A 13 -3.58 -1.95 22.22
C LEU A 13 -3.39 -3.17 21.32
N SER A 14 -3.03 -4.31 21.94
CA SER A 14 -3.05 -5.64 21.33
C SER A 14 -4.39 -6.31 21.62
N ILE A 15 -5.26 -6.39 20.62
CA ILE A 15 -6.63 -6.89 20.74
C ILE A 15 -6.73 -8.29 20.10
N PRO A 16 -7.11 -9.34 20.85
CA PRO A 16 -7.34 -10.68 20.30
C PRO A 16 -8.38 -10.67 19.18
N LEU A 17 -8.14 -11.50 18.17
CA LEU A 17 -8.93 -11.53 16.94
C LEU A 17 -9.69 -12.85 16.80
N PHE A 18 -11.01 -12.76 16.70
CA PHE A 18 -11.91 -13.88 16.49
C PHE A 18 -12.54 -13.81 15.10
N ASP A 19 -12.19 -14.78 14.25
CA ASP A 19 -12.82 -15.00 12.96
C ASP A 19 -14.14 -15.77 13.15
N GLY A 20 -15.25 -15.06 13.05
CA GLY A 20 -16.60 -15.58 13.11
C GLY A 20 -17.18 -16.02 11.77
N SER A 21 -16.48 -15.89 10.63
CA SER A 21 -16.95 -16.46 9.35
C SER A 21 -16.72 -17.98 9.30
N TYR A 22 -15.76 -18.48 10.08
CA TYR A 22 -15.39 -19.89 10.10
C TYR A 22 -16.49 -20.81 10.66
N ASN A 23 -16.70 -21.95 9.99
CA ASN A 23 -17.58 -23.07 10.40
C ASN A 23 -18.98 -22.61 10.86
N ASN A 24 -19.64 -21.81 10.01
CA ASN A 24 -21.02 -21.34 10.16
C ASN A 24 -21.28 -20.67 11.53
N GLY A 25 -20.46 -19.68 11.86
CA GLY A 25 -20.60 -18.86 13.08
C GLY A 25 -19.94 -19.43 14.34
N LYS A 26 -19.52 -20.70 14.34
CA LYS A 26 -18.74 -21.29 15.44
C LYS A 26 -17.41 -20.57 15.66
N GLY A 27 -16.80 -20.12 14.56
CA GLY A 27 -15.61 -19.28 14.53
C GLY A 27 -14.32 -19.95 15.05
N ARG A 28 -13.25 -19.17 15.06
CA ARG A 28 -11.92 -19.52 15.60
C ARG A 28 -11.14 -18.26 15.97
N TYR A 29 -10.15 -18.39 16.85
CA TYR A 29 -9.18 -17.32 17.09
C TYR A 29 -8.07 -17.36 16.03
N LEU A 30 -7.50 -16.20 15.72
CA LEU A 30 -6.28 -16.07 14.92
C LEU A 30 -5.06 -15.91 15.84
N SER A 31 -3.88 -16.31 15.37
CA SER A 31 -2.61 -16.24 16.11
C SER A 31 -2.13 -14.81 16.33
N GLU A 32 -2.26 -13.96 15.32
CA GLU A 32 -1.88 -12.55 15.38
C GLU A 32 -3.04 -11.69 15.92
N PRO A 33 -2.82 -10.90 16.99
CA PRO A 33 -3.78 -9.90 17.45
C PRO A 33 -3.78 -8.67 16.55
N GLU A 34 -4.88 -7.91 16.56
CA GLU A 34 -4.92 -6.59 15.94
C GLU A 34 -4.20 -5.57 16.84
N ILE A 35 -3.21 -4.84 16.30
CA ILE A 35 -2.48 -3.80 17.04
C ILE A 35 -3.01 -2.41 16.65
N ILE A 36 -3.58 -1.69 17.62
CA ILE A 36 -4.10 -0.33 17.43
C ILE A 36 -3.26 0.66 18.24
N LYS A 37 -2.60 1.59 17.58
CA LYS A 37 -1.59 2.50 18.16
C LYS A 37 -2.19 3.82 18.60
N ASN A 38 -1.91 4.24 19.84
CA ASN A 38 -2.28 5.56 20.38
C ASN A 38 -3.79 5.82 20.24
N SER A 39 -4.63 4.84 20.61
CA SER A 39 -6.07 4.99 20.41
C SER A 39 -6.70 5.83 21.52
N LEU A 40 -7.85 6.47 21.26
CA LEU A 40 -8.60 7.11 22.36
C LEU A 40 -9.02 6.07 23.42
N LEU A 41 -9.35 4.85 23.00
CA LEU A 41 -9.78 3.78 23.90
C LEU A 41 -8.67 3.38 24.91
N GLU A 42 -7.41 3.38 24.47
CA GLU A 42 -6.21 3.09 25.25
C GLU A 42 -5.99 4.12 26.36
N GLN A 43 -6.10 5.41 26.02
CA GLN A 43 -5.86 6.52 26.94
C GLN A 43 -7.02 6.76 27.92
N MET A 44 -8.23 6.31 27.58
CA MET A 44 -9.44 6.57 28.37
C MET A 44 -9.72 5.57 29.49
N PHE A 45 -9.10 4.39 29.48
CA PHE A 45 -9.45 3.26 30.33
C PHE A 45 -8.21 2.55 30.86
N GLU A 46 -8.26 2.13 32.12
CA GLU A 46 -7.20 1.31 32.73
C GLU A 46 -7.05 -0.03 32.00
N ALA A 47 -5.86 -0.63 32.05
CA ALA A 47 -5.57 -1.88 31.35
C ALA A 47 -6.54 -3.01 31.74
N GLU A 48 -6.96 -3.08 33.01
CA GLU A 48 -7.90 -4.06 33.56
C GLU A 48 -9.31 -3.90 32.97
N ASP A 49 -9.74 -2.68 32.66
CA ASP A 49 -11.03 -2.42 32.01
C ASP A 49 -11.04 -2.98 30.58
N LEU A 50 -9.90 -2.91 29.90
CA LEU A 50 -9.76 -3.28 28.49
C LEU A 50 -9.56 -4.78 28.27
N GLN A 51 -9.11 -5.56 29.27
CA GLN A 51 -8.86 -7.02 29.13
C GLN A 51 -10.00 -7.80 28.46
N SER A 52 -11.25 -7.40 28.70
CA SER A 52 -12.43 -8.05 28.12
C SER A 52 -12.75 -7.67 26.67
N LEU A 53 -12.03 -6.71 26.08
CA LEU A 53 -12.21 -6.31 24.69
C LEU A 53 -11.78 -7.45 23.75
N LEU A 54 -12.55 -7.65 22.68
CA LEU A 54 -12.32 -8.66 21.66
C LEU A 54 -12.74 -8.10 20.29
N LEU A 55 -11.90 -8.26 19.28
CA LEU A 55 -12.26 -7.94 17.90
C LEU A 55 -12.85 -9.18 17.23
N VAL A 56 -14.06 -9.05 16.70
CA VAL A 56 -14.73 -10.05 15.88
C VAL A 56 -14.73 -9.60 14.42
N LYS A 57 -14.38 -10.51 13.52
CA LYS A 57 -14.61 -10.40 12.07
C LYS A 57 -15.68 -11.41 11.66
N ILE A 58 -16.44 -11.10 10.63
CA ILE A 58 -17.40 -12.01 9.97
C ILE A 58 -17.26 -11.80 8.46
N ASP A 59 -17.99 -12.59 7.66
CA ASP A 59 -18.11 -12.37 6.22
C ASP A 59 -18.50 -10.91 5.92
N SER A 60 -17.64 -10.19 5.20
CA SER A 60 -17.86 -8.80 4.81
C SER A 60 -18.72 -8.63 3.57
N LYS A 61 -18.81 -9.66 2.71
CA LYS A 61 -19.69 -9.66 1.53
C LYS A 61 -21.15 -9.86 1.96
N ASN A 62 -21.41 -10.69 2.98
CA ASN A 62 -22.74 -10.91 3.54
C ASN A 62 -22.74 -11.03 5.09
N PRO A 63 -22.65 -9.91 5.83
CA PRO A 63 -22.56 -9.93 7.28
C PRO A 63 -23.87 -10.37 7.96
N ASP A 64 -23.89 -11.59 8.52
CA ASP A 64 -25.01 -12.08 9.34
C ASP A 64 -24.96 -11.51 10.78
N ALA A 65 -25.98 -10.71 11.13
CA ALA A 65 -26.20 -10.18 12.47
C ALA A 65 -26.32 -11.25 13.56
N ASN A 66 -26.66 -12.50 13.25
CA ASN A 66 -26.67 -13.62 14.21
C ASN A 66 -25.27 -13.86 14.79
N HIS A 67 -24.22 -13.74 13.97
CA HIS A 67 -22.82 -13.90 14.41
C HIS A 67 -22.36 -12.73 15.31
N LEU A 68 -23.11 -11.63 15.34
CA LEU A 68 -22.86 -10.45 16.16
C LEU A 68 -23.67 -10.42 17.47
N ARG A 69 -24.42 -11.50 17.79
CA ARG A 69 -25.16 -11.62 19.05
C ARG A 69 -24.26 -11.88 20.25
N GLN A 70 -24.76 -11.55 21.45
CA GLN A 70 -24.07 -11.81 22.72
C GLN A 70 -23.83 -13.31 22.92
N ARG A 71 -22.58 -13.71 23.20
CA ARG A 71 -22.19 -15.11 23.41
C ARG A 71 -21.07 -15.25 24.45
N ASN A 72 -20.90 -16.48 24.94
CA ASN A 72 -19.70 -16.87 25.68
C ASN A 72 -18.63 -17.24 24.66
N PHE A 73 -17.39 -16.77 24.89
CA PHE A 73 -16.23 -17.16 24.09
C PHE A 73 -15.42 -18.25 24.80
N GLN A 74 -14.33 -18.75 24.20
CA GLN A 74 -13.59 -19.92 24.71
C GLN A 74 -12.91 -19.68 26.06
N ASP A 75 -12.64 -18.42 26.41
CA ASP A 75 -12.16 -17.98 27.72
C ASP A 75 -13.25 -17.91 28.81
N GLY A 76 -14.48 -18.30 28.48
CA GLY A 76 -15.63 -18.25 29.40
C GLY A 76 -16.24 -16.86 29.59
N ILE A 77 -15.67 -15.80 29.01
CA ILE A 77 -16.18 -14.44 29.18
C ILE A 77 -17.39 -14.22 28.27
N ARG A 78 -18.51 -13.81 28.87
CA ARG A 78 -19.76 -13.50 28.16
C ARG A 78 -19.72 -12.08 27.59
N ARG A 79 -19.33 -11.95 26.32
CA ARG A 79 -19.20 -10.66 25.64
C ARG A 79 -20.38 -10.33 24.74
N LYS A 80 -20.63 -9.04 24.53
CA LYS A 80 -21.62 -8.48 23.61
C LYS A 80 -21.01 -7.36 22.77
N LEU A 81 -21.55 -7.16 21.57
CA LEU A 81 -21.20 -6.04 20.71
C LEU A 81 -21.37 -4.71 21.45
N VAL A 82 -20.38 -3.84 21.32
CA VAL A 82 -20.34 -2.51 21.96
C VAL A 82 -20.36 -1.40 20.91
N PHE A 83 -19.55 -1.54 19.86
CA PHE A 83 -19.42 -0.60 18.74
C PHE A 83 -18.84 -1.33 17.51
N SER A 84 -18.86 -0.68 16.35
CA SER A 84 -18.20 -1.18 15.12
C SER A 84 -17.35 -0.09 14.45
N SER A 85 -16.47 -0.52 13.54
CA SER A 85 -15.62 0.35 12.73
C SER A 85 -15.44 -0.31 11.36
N GLY A 86 -16.33 0.00 10.41
CA GLY A 86 -16.42 -0.74 9.15
C GLY A 86 -16.68 -2.23 9.41
N ASN A 87 -15.88 -3.10 8.80
CA ASN A 87 -15.98 -4.56 8.94
C ASN A 87 -15.35 -5.12 10.24
N SER A 88 -15.02 -4.26 11.21
CA SER A 88 -14.49 -4.64 12.54
C SER A 88 -15.56 -4.46 13.62
N TYR A 89 -15.87 -5.52 14.36
CA TYR A 89 -16.95 -5.55 15.36
C TYR A 89 -16.38 -5.78 16.77
N TYR A 90 -16.55 -4.82 17.68
CA TYR A 90 -15.88 -4.84 18.98
C TYR A 90 -16.81 -5.33 20.09
N PHE A 91 -16.37 -6.38 20.78
CA PHE A 91 -17.08 -7.09 21.83
C PHE A 91 -16.44 -6.82 23.18
N ALA A 92 -17.24 -6.66 24.22
CA ALA A 92 -16.76 -6.57 25.60
C ALA A 92 -17.75 -7.17 26.61
N ASP A 93 -17.32 -7.27 27.86
CA ASP A 93 -18.13 -7.76 28.97
C ASP A 93 -19.29 -6.83 29.38
N GLY A 94 -19.92 -7.12 30.51
CA GLY A 94 -20.97 -6.27 31.07
C GLY A 94 -20.50 -4.93 31.64
N SER A 95 -19.23 -4.82 32.04
CA SER A 95 -18.63 -3.62 32.66
C SER A 95 -18.20 -2.60 31.60
N LEU A 96 -17.27 -2.98 30.72
CA LEU A 96 -16.71 -2.09 29.69
C LEU A 96 -17.80 -1.62 28.72
N HIS A 97 -18.75 -2.49 28.37
CA HIS A 97 -19.91 -2.09 27.55
C HIS A 97 -20.72 -0.97 28.20
N LYS A 98 -20.96 -0.98 29.53
CA LYS A 98 -21.67 0.10 30.21
C LYS A 98 -20.88 1.41 30.20
N LYS A 99 -19.54 1.33 30.30
CA LYS A 99 -18.66 2.49 30.23
C LYS A 99 -18.70 3.14 28.84
N ILE A 100 -18.48 2.36 27.78
CA ILE A 100 -18.49 2.85 26.38
C ILE A 100 -19.88 3.34 25.95
N ARG A 101 -20.97 2.71 26.38
CA ARG A 101 -22.34 3.16 26.03
C ARG A 101 -22.67 4.58 26.45
N ARG A 102 -21.94 5.18 27.41
CA ARG A 102 -22.16 6.57 27.86
C ARG A 102 -21.91 7.61 26.76
N PHE A 103 -20.99 7.34 25.82
CA PHE A 103 -20.71 8.22 24.68
C PHE A 103 -21.82 8.28 23.62
N PHE A 104 -22.75 7.32 23.68
CA PHE A 104 -23.80 7.10 22.68
C PHE A 104 -25.19 7.03 23.32
N ALA A 105 -25.36 7.66 24.50
CA ALA A 105 -26.53 7.48 25.35
C ALA A 105 -27.82 8.04 24.74
N THR A 106 -27.74 9.14 23.99
CA THR A 106 -28.90 9.81 23.36
C THR A 106 -29.28 9.20 22.00
N GLU A 107 -28.36 8.48 21.35
CA GLU A 107 -28.55 7.96 19.98
C GLU A 107 -27.77 6.63 19.82
N PRO A 108 -28.28 5.49 20.33
CA PRO A 108 -27.48 4.26 20.51
C PRO A 108 -26.92 3.59 19.25
N ASP A 109 -27.41 3.90 18.05
CA ASP A 109 -26.85 3.44 16.77
C ASP A 109 -25.57 4.20 16.36
N THR A 110 -25.31 5.37 16.95
CA THR A 110 -24.05 6.10 16.73
C THR A 110 -22.82 5.33 17.17
N ALA A 111 -22.96 4.31 18.03
CA ALA A 111 -21.90 3.36 18.33
C ALA A 111 -21.42 2.58 17.09
N CYS A 112 -22.26 2.40 16.07
CA CYS A 112 -21.85 1.80 14.79
C CYS A 112 -21.34 2.84 13.78
N ARG A 113 -21.93 4.05 13.80
CA ARG A 113 -21.62 5.14 12.86
C ARG A 113 -20.33 5.90 13.20
N TYR A 114 -19.98 5.96 14.48
CA TYR A 114 -18.81 6.70 15.02
C TYR A 114 -17.96 5.88 16.01
N GLY A 115 -18.19 4.57 16.13
CA GLY A 115 -17.37 3.68 16.97
C GLY A 115 -15.89 3.66 16.59
N SER A 116 -15.60 3.90 15.30
CA SER A 116 -14.24 4.09 14.75
C SER A 116 -13.43 5.22 15.41
N LEU A 117 -14.06 6.18 16.10
CA LEU A 117 -13.34 7.23 16.84
C LEU A 117 -12.58 6.67 18.05
N LEU A 118 -13.10 5.63 18.70
CA LEU A 118 -12.48 4.99 19.86
C LEU A 118 -11.18 4.27 19.48
N VAL A 119 -11.19 3.63 18.31
CA VAL A 119 -10.14 2.71 17.80
C VAL A 119 -9.41 3.27 16.58
N SER A 120 -9.52 4.58 16.34
CA SER A 120 -8.66 5.25 15.36
C SER A 120 -7.24 5.27 15.90
N ASN A 121 -6.29 4.79 15.09
CA ASN A 121 -4.88 5.06 15.34
C ASN A 121 -4.64 6.58 15.35
N CYS A 122 -3.90 7.08 16.36
CA CYS A 122 -3.46 8.47 16.41
C CYS A 122 -1.95 8.54 16.14
N TYR A 123 -1.59 8.58 14.85
CA TYR A 123 -0.25 8.24 14.38
C TYR A 123 0.84 9.23 14.79
N LYS A 124 0.48 10.45 15.21
CA LYS A 124 1.41 11.42 15.82
C LYS A 124 1.46 11.38 17.34
N GLY A 125 0.50 10.70 17.97
CA GLY A 125 0.39 10.56 19.41
C GLY A 125 -1.04 10.75 19.90
N SER A 126 -1.29 10.26 21.12
CA SER A 126 -2.48 10.58 21.90
C SER A 126 -2.10 10.65 23.36
N GLU A 127 -2.71 11.57 24.10
CA GLU A 127 -2.36 11.86 25.49
C GLU A 127 -3.60 12.25 26.29
N THR A 128 -3.53 12.03 27.60
CA THR A 128 -4.51 12.47 28.59
C THR A 128 -4.05 13.79 29.19
N PHE A 129 -4.81 14.85 28.96
CA PHE A 129 -4.55 16.19 29.50
C PHE A 129 -5.45 16.49 30.69
N THR A 130 -4.99 17.38 31.56
CA THR A 130 -5.75 17.87 32.73
C THR A 130 -5.88 19.39 32.69
N GLY A 131 -6.97 19.91 33.26
CA GLY A 131 -7.22 21.37 33.36
C GLY A 131 -7.37 22.11 32.03
N LEU A 132 -7.82 21.44 30.95
CA LEU A 132 -7.93 22.05 29.63
C LEU A 132 -9.07 23.07 29.56
N ARG A 133 -8.78 24.29 29.13
CA ARG A 133 -9.75 25.35 28.88
C ARG A 133 -10.17 25.30 27.41
N VAL A 134 -11.44 25.01 27.16
CA VAL A 134 -11.98 24.80 25.82
C VAL A 134 -13.13 25.76 25.58
N LYS A 135 -13.01 26.57 24.52
CA LYS A 135 -14.12 27.37 23.99
C LYS A 135 -14.93 26.53 23.02
N ILE A 136 -16.22 26.35 23.28
CA ILE A 136 -17.15 25.71 22.35
C ILE A 136 -17.97 26.78 21.62
N VAL A 137 -17.95 26.76 20.29
CA VAL A 137 -18.58 27.77 19.41
C VAL A 137 -19.53 27.16 18.39
N ASP A 138 -20.25 28.02 17.66
CA ASP A 138 -21.08 27.65 16.51
C ASP A 138 -20.72 28.61 15.36
N PHE A 139 -20.09 28.10 14.29
CA PHE A 139 -19.63 28.91 13.16
C PHE A 139 -20.78 29.55 12.36
N GLU A 140 -22.01 29.05 12.49
CA GLU A 140 -23.20 29.68 11.89
C GLU A 140 -23.61 30.97 12.63
N ASP A 141 -23.14 31.16 13.87
CA ASP A 141 -23.51 32.30 14.72
C ASP A 141 -22.49 33.45 14.58
N PRO A 142 -22.90 34.63 14.07
CA PRO A 142 -22.01 35.77 13.85
C PRO A 142 -21.21 36.23 15.10
N GLN A 143 -21.67 35.92 16.32
CA GLN A 143 -20.93 36.28 17.53
C GLN A 143 -19.56 35.57 17.63
N TYR A 144 -19.42 34.38 17.02
CA TYR A 144 -18.20 33.58 17.07
C TYR A 144 -17.31 33.69 15.83
N ALA A 145 -17.73 34.43 14.79
CA ALA A 145 -16.99 34.54 13.52
C ALA A 145 -15.51 34.95 13.67
N HIS A 146 -15.17 35.72 14.70
CA HIS A 146 -13.81 36.16 14.98
C HIS A 146 -12.84 35.00 15.34
N TYR A 147 -13.34 33.84 15.78
CA TYR A 147 -12.53 32.64 16.01
C TYR A 147 -12.12 31.90 14.73
N LYS A 148 -12.71 32.23 13.58
CA LYS A 148 -12.39 31.65 12.26
C LYS A 148 -12.44 30.11 12.24
N THR A 149 -13.45 29.55 12.90
CA THR A 149 -13.81 28.13 12.86
C THR A 149 -14.64 27.83 11.59
N GLY A 150 -15.06 26.58 11.41
CA GLY A 150 -15.95 26.14 10.34
C GLY A 150 -16.49 24.74 10.64
N ASP A 151 -17.22 24.12 9.72
CA ASP A 151 -17.77 22.77 9.95
C ASP A 151 -16.64 21.76 10.20
N CYS A 152 -16.58 21.27 11.44
CA CYS A 152 -15.55 20.39 11.98
C CYS A 152 -14.14 20.99 12.02
N HIS A 153 -13.99 22.32 11.92
CA HIS A 153 -12.70 23.01 12.00
C HIS A 153 -12.58 23.88 13.26
N GLY A 154 -11.49 23.69 14.01
CA GLY A 154 -11.16 24.45 15.23
C GLY A 154 -9.73 25.00 15.28
N LYS A 155 -9.42 25.70 16.38
CA LYS A 155 -8.08 26.24 16.70
C LYS A 155 -7.52 25.57 17.95
N ILE A 156 -6.19 25.52 18.05
CA ILE A 156 -5.47 24.96 19.21
C ILE A 156 -4.27 25.83 19.56
N SER A 157 -3.87 25.88 20.83
CA SER A 157 -2.64 26.57 21.23
C SER A 157 -1.40 25.87 20.64
N PRO A 158 -0.35 26.61 20.23
CA PRO A 158 0.85 26.00 19.65
C PRO A 158 1.56 25.04 20.62
N GLN A 159 1.46 25.29 21.93
CA GLN A 159 2.01 24.44 22.98
C GLN A 159 1.31 23.07 23.04
N LEU A 160 -0.02 23.06 23.08
CA LEU A 160 -0.80 21.81 23.12
C LEU A 160 -0.69 21.04 21.79
N ALA A 161 -0.66 21.76 20.66
CA ALA A 161 -0.37 21.15 19.35
C ALA A 161 0.99 20.44 19.34
N LYS A 162 2.04 21.06 19.88
CA LYS A 162 3.39 20.48 19.92
C LYS A 162 3.46 19.21 20.79
N GLN A 163 2.73 19.17 21.91
CA GLN A 163 2.62 17.97 22.75
C GLN A 163 1.98 16.81 21.96
N LEU A 164 0.97 17.10 21.15
CA LEU A 164 0.29 16.16 20.25
C LEU A 164 1.07 15.85 18.95
N GLY A 165 2.37 16.14 18.86
CA GLY A 165 3.17 15.91 17.64
C GLY A 165 2.75 16.76 16.42
N GLY A 166 1.99 17.83 16.66
CA GLY A 166 1.55 18.80 15.66
C GLY A 166 2.69 19.71 15.21
N GLU A 167 2.70 20.05 13.93
CA GLU A 167 3.70 20.94 13.34
C GLU A 167 3.25 22.42 13.34
N GLY A 168 4.21 23.33 13.50
CA GLY A 168 3.97 24.76 13.36
C GLY A 168 3.41 25.14 11.98
N ASN A 169 2.38 26.00 11.98
CA ASN A 169 1.63 26.44 10.80
C ASN A 169 1.15 25.29 9.89
N CYS A 170 0.77 24.16 10.49
CA CYS A 170 0.21 23.02 9.79
C CYS A 170 -1.00 22.53 10.58
N PRO A 171 -2.20 22.39 9.97
CA PRO A 171 -3.32 21.78 10.67
C PRO A 171 -3.12 20.27 10.78
N PHE A 172 -3.89 19.65 11.65
CA PHE A 172 -3.91 18.20 11.82
C PHE A 172 -5.32 17.68 12.12
N GLN A 173 -5.60 16.45 11.70
CA GLN A 173 -6.87 15.78 12.01
C GLN A 173 -6.83 15.28 13.46
N PHE A 174 -7.80 15.66 14.28
CA PHE A 174 -7.87 15.28 15.69
C PHE A 174 -8.95 14.23 16.00
N ARG A 175 -8.75 13.57 17.15
CA ARG A 175 -9.72 12.75 17.86
C ARG A 175 -9.77 13.26 19.30
N PHE A 176 -10.95 13.46 19.87
CA PHE A 176 -11.12 13.99 21.21
C PHE A 176 -12.19 13.19 21.95
N ALA A 177 -12.02 12.96 23.26
CA ALA A 177 -13.03 12.36 24.12
C ALA A 177 -13.15 13.05 25.47
N TRP A 178 -14.41 13.17 25.91
CA TRP A 178 -14.79 13.64 27.24
C TRP A 178 -15.69 12.61 27.93
N ARG A 179 -15.34 12.22 29.15
CA ARG A 179 -16.19 11.43 30.04
C ARG A 179 -16.71 12.32 31.16
N SER A 180 -18.03 12.48 31.25
CA SER A 180 -18.66 13.29 32.30
C SER A 180 -18.40 12.81 33.73
N ASN A 181 -17.90 11.58 33.92
CA ASN A 181 -17.44 11.09 35.22
C ASN A 181 -16.01 11.53 35.62
N TRP A 182 -15.35 12.37 34.82
CA TRP A 182 -14.11 13.06 35.20
C TRP A 182 -14.38 14.43 35.85
N ALA A 183 -15.62 14.92 35.82
CA ALA A 183 -16.06 16.08 36.58
C ALA A 183 -16.66 15.66 37.93
N GLU A 184 -16.58 16.57 38.92
CA GLU A 184 -17.42 16.51 40.11
C GLU A 184 -18.91 16.63 39.73
N PRO A 185 -19.84 15.95 40.44
CA PRO A 185 -21.25 15.81 40.02
C PRO A 185 -22.01 17.11 39.73
N ASP A 186 -21.62 18.22 40.37
CA ASP A 186 -22.30 19.52 40.29
C ASP A 186 -21.49 20.61 39.56
N ASN A 187 -20.37 20.28 38.90
CA ASN A 187 -19.57 21.30 38.20
C ASN A 187 -20.30 21.83 36.94
N SER A 188 -20.75 23.09 37.00
CA SER A 188 -21.44 23.77 35.90
C SER A 188 -20.54 24.19 34.73
N GLN A 189 -19.21 24.16 34.90
CA GLN A 189 -18.22 24.49 33.87
C GLN A 189 -17.78 23.26 33.04
N CYS A 190 -18.37 22.08 33.29
CA CYS A 190 -18.11 20.85 32.54
C CYS A 190 -19.35 20.42 31.72
N PRO A 191 -19.17 19.79 30.54
CA PRO A 191 -20.30 19.20 29.81
C PRO A 191 -20.92 18.01 30.56
N LYS A 192 -22.23 18.05 30.79
CA LYS A 192 -22.95 17.05 31.63
C LYS A 192 -23.03 15.65 31.01
N THR A 193 -22.86 15.55 29.69
CA THR A 193 -22.86 14.28 28.95
C THR A 193 -21.45 13.93 28.45
N SER A 194 -21.16 12.64 28.34
CA SER A 194 -19.93 12.16 27.71
C SER A 194 -20.06 12.27 26.18
N PHE A 195 -18.99 12.61 25.47
CA PHE A 195 -19.01 12.71 24.01
C PHE A 195 -17.66 12.36 23.37
N LEU A 196 -17.71 12.09 22.08
CA LEU A 196 -16.54 11.97 21.20
C LEU A 196 -16.56 13.15 20.22
N SER A 197 -15.40 13.56 19.74
CA SER A 197 -15.29 14.62 18.75
C SER A 197 -14.19 14.32 17.74
N LYS A 198 -14.38 14.79 16.50
CA LYS A 198 -13.40 14.76 15.43
C LYS A 198 -13.48 16.01 14.58
N GLY A 199 -12.36 16.35 13.95
CA GLY A 199 -12.27 17.49 13.06
C GLY A 199 -10.82 17.79 12.72
N THR A 200 -10.56 19.02 12.28
CA THR A 200 -9.21 19.58 12.09
C THR A 200 -8.91 20.65 13.13
N PHE A 201 -7.68 20.67 13.65
CA PHE A 201 -7.16 21.78 14.44
C PHE A 201 -6.05 22.49 13.67
N LEU A 202 -6.08 23.83 13.65
CA LEU A 202 -4.96 24.67 13.22
C LEU A 202 -4.32 25.35 14.44
N PRO A 203 -2.99 25.25 14.64
CA PRO A 203 -2.30 26.01 15.67
C PRO A 203 -2.46 27.52 15.45
N ASP A 204 -2.93 28.25 16.47
CA ASP A 204 -3.11 29.71 16.41
C ASP A 204 -2.28 30.38 17.52
N ALA A 205 -1.27 31.16 17.12
CA ALA A 205 -0.40 31.92 18.03
C ALA A 205 -1.16 32.94 18.90
N ASN A 206 -2.42 33.24 18.59
CA ASN A 206 -3.28 34.06 19.42
C ASN A 206 -3.78 33.34 20.69
N LEU A 207 -3.81 32.02 20.70
CA LEU A 207 -4.22 31.21 21.85
C LEU A 207 -3.04 31.07 22.82
N THR A 208 -3.16 31.76 23.95
CA THR A 208 -2.15 31.92 24.99
C THR A 208 -2.84 31.92 26.35
N ASP A 209 -2.09 31.68 27.43
CA ASP A 209 -2.62 31.74 28.79
C ASP A 209 -3.30 33.07 29.13
N ALA A 210 -2.80 34.17 28.55
CA ALA A 210 -3.37 35.50 28.69
C ALA A 210 -4.71 35.71 27.95
N LYS A 211 -5.07 34.85 26.98
CA LYS A 211 -6.39 34.84 26.32
C LYS A 211 -7.32 33.70 26.76
N GLY A 212 -6.82 32.77 27.59
CA GLY A 212 -7.65 31.91 28.43
C GLY A 212 -8.17 30.60 27.84
N TYR A 213 -7.80 30.21 26.62
CA TYR A 213 -8.22 28.92 26.02
C TYR A 213 -7.07 28.18 25.36
N ASP A 214 -7.06 26.86 25.54
CA ASP A 214 -6.11 25.94 24.93
C ASP A 214 -6.65 25.39 23.59
N ILE A 215 -7.99 25.29 23.48
CA ILE A 215 -8.72 24.86 22.27
C ILE A 215 -9.93 25.78 22.02
N VAL A 216 -10.18 26.07 20.75
CA VAL A 216 -11.49 26.56 20.27
C VAL A 216 -12.07 25.50 19.32
N MET A 217 -13.20 24.91 19.70
CA MET A 217 -13.84 23.80 18.98
C MET A 217 -15.24 24.20 18.52
N ASP A 218 -15.55 23.95 17.25
CA ASP A 218 -16.92 24.07 16.77
C ASP A 218 -17.79 22.90 17.22
N ARG A 219 -19.05 23.17 17.62
CA ARG A 219 -20.03 22.13 18.01
C ARG A 219 -20.25 21.06 16.95
N SER A 220 -20.12 21.37 15.66
CA SER A 220 -20.32 20.36 14.61
C SER A 220 -19.28 19.24 14.67
N SER A 221 -18.10 19.49 15.27
CA SER A 221 -17.08 18.47 15.56
C SER A 221 -17.57 17.37 16.52
N ILE A 222 -18.60 17.62 17.32
CA ILE A 222 -19.09 16.71 18.38
C ILE A 222 -19.97 15.60 17.76
N LYS A 223 -19.66 14.34 18.10
CA LYS A 223 -20.32 13.13 17.60
C LYS A 223 -20.81 12.24 18.77
N GLY A 224 -21.77 11.35 18.49
CA GLY A 224 -22.37 10.45 19.50
C GLY A 224 -23.57 11.03 20.27
N ILE A 225 -23.84 12.33 20.12
CA ILE A 225 -25.01 13.01 20.66
C ILE A 225 -26.04 13.27 19.56
N LYS A 226 -27.32 13.09 19.87
CA LYS A 226 -28.44 13.38 18.96
C LYS A 226 -28.45 14.85 18.59
N LYS A 227 -28.46 15.17 17.28
CA LYS A 227 -28.32 16.57 16.79
C LYS A 227 -29.38 17.53 17.37
N SER A 228 -30.59 17.05 17.65
CA SER A 228 -31.67 17.83 18.28
C SER A 228 -31.42 18.17 19.76
N GLU A 229 -30.59 17.39 20.45
CA GLU A 229 -30.27 17.56 21.88
C GLU A 229 -28.93 18.29 22.10
N LEU A 230 -28.05 18.29 21.09
CA LEU A 230 -26.70 18.84 21.19
C LEU A 230 -26.67 20.28 21.72
N LYS A 231 -27.52 21.19 21.21
CA LYS A 231 -27.56 22.60 21.66
C LYS A 231 -27.97 22.76 23.13
N ASN A 232 -28.67 21.77 23.71
CA ASN A 232 -29.13 21.77 25.11
C ASN A 232 -28.13 21.08 26.05
N LEU A 233 -27.51 19.99 25.59
CA LEU A 233 -26.56 19.20 26.40
C LEU A 233 -25.15 19.82 26.40
N ILE A 234 -24.77 20.48 25.29
CA ILE A 234 -23.50 21.19 25.10
C ILE A 234 -23.79 22.53 24.39
N PRO A 235 -24.26 23.54 25.14
CA PRO A 235 -24.36 24.91 24.62
C PRO A 235 -22.99 25.48 24.21
N CYS A 236 -22.98 26.57 23.44
CA CYS A 236 -21.74 27.33 23.23
C CYS A 236 -21.35 28.04 24.53
N GLY A 237 -20.07 28.11 24.83
CA GLY A 237 -19.59 28.64 26.10
C GLY A 237 -18.15 28.29 26.40
N ASP A 238 -17.77 28.63 27.63
CA ASP A 238 -16.43 28.44 28.18
C ASP A 238 -16.48 27.22 29.09
N TYR A 239 -15.58 26.26 28.85
CA TYR A 239 -15.55 25.00 29.56
C TYR A 239 -14.16 24.72 30.11
N GLU A 240 -14.11 24.18 31.31
CA GLU A 240 -12.90 23.60 31.88
C GLU A 240 -13.07 22.09 31.92
N PHE A 241 -12.09 21.36 31.39
CA PHE A 241 -12.06 19.91 31.32
C PHE A 241 -10.99 19.40 32.31
N PRO A 242 -11.37 18.95 33.52
CA PRO A 242 -10.42 18.46 34.52
C PRO A 242 -9.55 17.32 34.00
N GLN A 243 -10.09 16.52 33.09
CA GLN A 243 -9.39 15.52 32.29
C GLN A 243 -10.02 15.46 30.89
N ALA A 244 -9.21 15.32 29.83
CA ALA A 244 -9.69 14.93 28.51
C ALA A 244 -8.63 14.13 27.76
N VAL A 245 -9.04 13.31 26.80
CA VAL A 245 -8.12 12.58 25.92
C VAL A 245 -8.14 13.20 24.54
N ILE A 246 -6.97 13.49 24.00
CA ILE A 246 -6.81 14.02 22.64
C ILE A 246 -5.78 13.17 21.89
N GLY A 247 -6.08 12.85 20.64
CA GLY A 247 -5.18 12.19 19.71
C GLY A 247 -5.03 12.97 18.43
N ASN A 248 -3.79 13.10 17.96
CA ASN A 248 -3.48 13.60 16.63
C ASN A 248 -3.41 12.40 15.67
N ARG A 249 -4.40 12.32 14.79
CA ARG A 249 -4.45 11.30 13.76
C ARG A 249 -3.39 11.56 12.70
N GLY A 250 -3.28 12.78 12.19
CA GLY A 250 -2.23 13.11 11.24
C GLY A 250 -2.11 14.59 10.94
N ASN A 251 -0.88 15.04 10.73
CA ASN A 251 -0.61 16.39 10.26
C ASN A 251 -0.96 16.47 8.77
N ALA A 252 -1.52 17.60 8.33
CA ALA A 252 -1.83 17.80 6.91
C ALA A 252 -0.58 17.63 6.04
N LYS A 253 -0.72 16.95 4.90
CA LYS A 253 0.36 16.72 3.95
C LYS A 253 -0.08 17.01 2.52
N ALA A 254 0.75 17.74 1.80
CA ALA A 254 0.68 17.75 0.35
C ALA A 254 1.26 16.42 -0.15
N THR A 255 0.41 15.60 -0.76
CA THR A 255 0.78 14.29 -1.31
C THR A 255 0.62 14.27 -2.82
N ASN A 256 1.40 13.43 -3.48
CA ASN A 256 1.12 13.04 -4.86
C ASN A 256 0.01 11.99 -4.81
N TYR A 257 -1.12 12.26 -5.44
CA TYR A 257 -2.28 11.37 -5.50
C TYR A 257 -2.38 10.77 -6.91
N ASP A 258 -2.45 9.45 -7.00
CA ASP A 258 -2.59 8.72 -8.28
C ASP A 258 -3.79 9.25 -9.08
N ASN A 259 -3.62 9.49 -10.39
CA ASN A 259 -4.78 9.73 -11.26
C ASN A 259 -5.69 8.49 -11.31
N SER A 260 -6.95 8.70 -11.69
CA SER A 260 -7.98 7.65 -11.75
C SER A 260 -8.80 7.76 -13.02
N TRP A 261 -9.30 6.62 -13.50
CA TRP A 261 -10.30 6.58 -14.56
C TRP A 261 -11.55 7.42 -14.22
N GLN A 262 -11.86 7.61 -12.93
CA GLN A 262 -12.96 8.48 -12.47
C GLN A 262 -12.75 9.95 -12.85
N PHE A 263 -11.51 10.41 -13.05
CA PHE A 263 -11.18 11.76 -13.53
C PHE A 263 -11.17 11.81 -15.07
N THR A 264 -10.47 10.89 -15.73
CA THR A 264 -10.25 10.94 -17.19
C THR A 264 -11.50 10.68 -18.02
N ILE A 265 -12.49 9.96 -17.49
CA ILE A 265 -13.74 9.61 -18.20
C ILE A 265 -14.60 10.81 -18.62
N TRP A 266 -14.39 11.98 -18.01
CA TRP A 266 -15.19 13.20 -18.27
C TRP A 266 -14.66 14.07 -19.42
N TYR A 267 -13.51 13.72 -19.98
CA TYR A 267 -12.78 14.49 -20.98
C TYR A 267 -12.73 13.80 -22.35
N SER A 268 -12.39 14.56 -23.40
CA SER A 268 -12.22 14.01 -24.75
C SER A 268 -11.00 13.09 -24.85
N GLU A 269 -10.98 12.23 -25.87
CA GLU A 269 -9.82 11.38 -26.14
C GLU A 269 -8.55 12.20 -26.40
N GLU A 270 -8.68 13.34 -27.10
CA GLU A 270 -7.52 14.15 -27.49
C GLU A 270 -6.95 14.92 -26.29
N ALA A 271 -7.79 15.46 -25.40
CA ALA A 271 -7.31 16.10 -24.17
C ALA A 271 -6.56 15.12 -23.26
N VAL A 272 -7.13 13.92 -23.05
CA VAL A 272 -6.49 12.84 -22.26
C VAL A 272 -5.16 12.42 -22.88
N LYS A 273 -5.10 12.27 -24.21
CA LYS A 273 -3.88 11.90 -24.94
C LYS A 273 -2.79 12.98 -24.82
N GLN A 274 -3.11 14.23 -25.13
CA GLN A 274 -2.11 15.31 -25.15
C GLN A 274 -1.51 15.56 -23.76
N ASP A 275 -2.32 15.52 -22.70
CA ASP A 275 -1.86 15.87 -21.35
C ASP A 275 -1.26 14.67 -20.59
N LEU A 276 -1.74 13.45 -20.81
CA LEU A 276 -1.36 12.28 -19.99
C LEU A 276 -0.49 11.25 -20.72
N SER A 277 -0.37 11.26 -22.05
CA SER A 277 0.41 10.23 -22.75
C SER A 277 1.89 10.25 -22.39
N LYS A 278 2.54 11.42 -22.36
CA LYS A 278 3.98 11.53 -22.07
C LYS A 278 4.40 10.94 -20.70
N PRO A 279 3.84 11.36 -19.55
CA PRO A 279 4.22 10.79 -18.25
C PRO A 279 3.83 9.31 -18.11
N THR A 280 2.86 8.84 -18.89
CA THR A 280 2.54 7.40 -19.00
C THR A 280 3.61 6.65 -19.78
N GLU A 281 4.09 7.22 -20.89
CA GLU A 281 5.08 6.60 -21.79
C GLU A 281 6.43 6.41 -21.08
N GLU A 282 6.86 7.40 -20.31
CA GLU A 282 8.09 7.35 -19.50
C GLU A 282 8.04 6.15 -18.53
N LYS A 283 6.98 6.04 -17.72
CA LYS A 283 6.77 4.90 -16.80
C LYS A 283 6.58 3.55 -17.51
N ALA A 284 5.93 3.54 -18.68
CA ALA A 284 5.76 2.32 -19.47
C ALA A 284 7.12 1.80 -19.99
N ARG A 285 8.02 2.68 -20.42
CA ARG A 285 9.38 2.31 -20.84
C ARG A 285 10.20 1.77 -19.67
N GLU A 286 10.11 2.39 -18.49
CA GLU A 286 10.75 1.88 -17.28
C GLU A 286 10.27 0.46 -16.92
N LEU A 287 8.95 0.22 -16.92
CA LEU A 287 8.38 -1.11 -16.65
C LEU A 287 8.81 -2.16 -17.69
N ALA A 288 8.89 -1.78 -18.97
CA ALA A 288 9.30 -2.66 -20.07
C ALA A 288 10.76 -3.14 -19.95
N GLU A 289 11.68 -2.29 -19.45
CA GLU A 289 13.06 -2.71 -19.18
C GLU A 289 13.18 -3.47 -17.85
N LEU A 290 12.49 -3.04 -16.79
CA LEU A 290 12.47 -3.73 -15.48
C LEU A 290 12.08 -5.21 -15.60
N GLN A 291 11.04 -5.52 -16.37
CA GLN A 291 10.53 -6.89 -16.49
C GLN A 291 11.46 -7.86 -17.26
N ARG A 292 12.51 -7.36 -17.92
CA ARG A 292 13.51 -8.18 -18.63
C ARG A 292 14.63 -8.66 -17.71
N ASN A 293 14.82 -8.03 -16.55
CA ASN A 293 15.92 -8.34 -15.62
C ASN A 293 15.37 -8.74 -14.23
N PRO A 294 15.26 -10.05 -13.93
CA PRO A 294 14.73 -10.53 -12.64
C PRO A 294 15.44 -9.98 -11.40
N LEU A 295 16.74 -9.70 -11.48
CA LEU A 295 17.53 -9.13 -10.38
C LEU A 295 17.23 -7.64 -10.18
N MET A 296 17.13 -6.88 -11.28
CA MET A 296 16.70 -5.47 -11.24
C MET A 296 15.29 -5.37 -10.67
N LEU A 297 14.38 -6.24 -11.13
CA LEU A 297 13.00 -6.30 -10.65
C LEU A 297 12.91 -6.63 -9.17
N ALA A 298 13.67 -7.62 -8.68
CA ALA A 298 13.72 -7.93 -7.24
C ALA A 298 14.16 -6.72 -6.41
N LYS A 299 15.25 -6.04 -6.82
CA LYS A 299 15.75 -4.81 -6.17
C LYS A 299 14.71 -3.68 -6.22
N TYR A 300 14.04 -3.49 -7.35
CA TYR A 300 12.98 -2.49 -7.53
C TYR A 300 11.77 -2.77 -6.62
N ILE A 301 11.32 -4.01 -6.51
CA ILE A 301 10.21 -4.41 -5.62
C ILE A 301 10.54 -4.07 -4.17
N ILE A 302 11.75 -4.42 -3.68
CA ILE A 302 12.20 -4.04 -2.33
C ILE A 302 12.21 -2.51 -2.18
N GLN A 303 12.77 -1.77 -3.15
CA GLN A 303 12.85 -0.31 -3.10
C GLN A 303 11.46 0.35 -3.06
N GLN A 304 10.50 -0.12 -3.86
CA GLN A 304 9.13 0.41 -3.84
C GLN A 304 8.44 0.06 -2.53
N TYR A 305 8.65 -1.12 -1.96
CA TYR A 305 8.11 -1.46 -0.64
C TYR A 305 8.74 -0.63 0.47
N ASP A 306 10.06 -0.45 0.50
CA ASP A 306 10.73 0.42 1.46
C ASP A 306 10.22 1.87 1.35
N LYS A 307 10.01 2.34 0.12
CA LYS A 307 9.42 3.65 -0.15
C LYS A 307 7.98 3.70 0.34
N GLN A 308 7.18 2.65 0.14
CA GLN A 308 5.81 2.54 0.67
C GLN A 308 5.78 2.41 2.19
N GLN A 309 6.71 1.70 2.82
CA GLN A 309 6.81 1.54 4.27
C GLN A 309 7.27 2.83 4.94
N ARG A 310 8.28 3.53 4.40
CA ARG A 310 8.62 4.89 4.87
C ARG A 310 7.45 5.84 4.63
N SER A 311 6.84 5.78 3.45
CA SER A 311 5.63 6.56 3.15
C SER A 311 4.49 6.20 4.08
N GLN A 312 4.31 4.96 4.54
CA GLN A 312 3.24 4.56 5.46
C GLN A 312 3.60 4.88 6.92
N GLN A 313 4.85 4.74 7.34
CA GLN A 313 5.31 5.24 8.65
C GLN A 313 5.11 6.76 8.74
N GLU A 314 5.30 7.47 7.62
CA GLU A 314 4.99 8.89 7.51
C GLU A 314 3.48 9.18 7.37
N GLN A 315 2.77 8.59 6.39
CA GLN A 315 1.38 8.84 5.93
C GLN A 315 0.31 7.98 6.62
N SER A 316 0.69 7.17 7.61
CA SER A 316 -0.21 6.25 8.31
C SER A 316 -1.51 6.95 8.73
N GLU A 317 -1.36 8.16 9.25
CA GLU A 317 -2.29 9.30 9.24
C GLU A 317 -3.72 9.04 8.71
N GLU A 318 -3.93 8.89 7.40
CA GLU A 318 -5.27 9.18 6.81
C GLU A 318 -5.96 8.05 6.02
N ALA A 319 -5.27 7.31 5.12
CA ALA A 319 -5.88 6.45 4.08
C ALA A 319 -6.66 5.21 4.59
N PHE A 320 -7.93 5.40 4.98
CA PHE A 320 -8.92 4.35 5.16
C PHE A 320 -10.29 4.74 4.59
N ASN A 321 -10.32 4.96 3.28
CA ASN A 321 -11.47 4.74 2.39
C ASN A 321 -10.93 4.57 0.96
N GLU A 322 -11.49 3.62 0.21
CA GLU A 322 -11.12 3.26 -1.17
C GLU A 322 -9.66 2.78 -1.40
N ILE A 323 -9.40 1.53 -1.02
CA ILE A 323 -9.37 0.39 -1.96
C ILE A 323 -9.50 -0.89 -1.11
N GLU A 324 -10.30 -1.87 -1.56
CA GLU A 324 -10.29 -3.22 -1.01
C GLU A 324 -8.99 -3.94 -1.39
N GLY A 325 -7.89 -3.56 -0.73
CA GLY A 325 -6.67 -4.34 -0.73
C GLY A 325 -6.93 -5.60 0.07
N ASN A 326 -6.90 -6.77 -0.58
CA ASN A 326 -6.97 -8.04 0.13
C ASN A 326 -5.77 -8.12 1.08
N ALA A 327 -6.02 -8.06 2.40
CA ALA A 327 -4.96 -7.99 3.42
C ALA A 327 -3.99 -9.19 3.34
N ASN A 328 -4.47 -10.35 2.87
CA ASN A 328 -3.63 -11.52 2.62
C ASN A 328 -2.59 -11.29 1.51
N ASN A 329 -2.89 -10.45 0.51
CA ASN A 329 -1.92 -10.10 -0.54
C ASN A 329 -0.81 -9.23 0.03
N GLN A 330 -1.13 -8.20 0.84
CA GLN A 330 -0.12 -7.36 1.51
C GLN A 330 0.77 -8.19 2.45
N ALA A 331 0.20 -9.11 3.22
CA ALA A 331 0.97 -10.01 4.09
C ALA A 331 1.83 -11.00 3.29
N GLN A 332 1.36 -11.52 2.15
CA GLN A 332 2.18 -12.37 1.26
C GLN A 332 3.29 -11.59 0.54
N GLU A 333 3.02 -10.36 0.12
CA GLU A 333 3.99 -9.46 -0.50
C GLU A 333 5.09 -9.09 0.50
N SER A 334 4.72 -8.63 1.70
CA SER A 334 5.64 -8.38 2.82
C SER A 334 6.60 -9.54 3.08
N ARG A 335 6.07 -10.77 3.19
CA ARG A 335 6.89 -11.99 3.37
C ARG A 335 7.86 -12.24 2.19
N TRP A 336 7.43 -11.97 0.96
CA TRP A 336 8.30 -12.07 -0.22
C TRP A 336 9.41 -11.02 -0.24
N ILE A 337 9.13 -9.80 0.21
CA ILE A 337 10.12 -8.74 0.28
C ILE A 337 11.16 -9.01 1.36
N SER A 338 10.76 -9.57 2.51
CA SER A 338 11.71 -10.04 3.54
C SER A 338 12.66 -11.12 3.02
N LEU A 339 12.14 -12.06 2.23
CA LEU A 339 12.93 -13.11 1.57
C LEU A 339 13.91 -12.51 0.55
N LEU A 340 13.47 -11.60 -0.30
CA LEU A 340 14.31 -10.96 -1.32
C LEU A 340 15.35 -10.01 -0.71
N GLY A 341 15.01 -9.29 0.36
CA GLY A 341 15.96 -8.47 1.13
C GLY A 341 17.03 -9.28 1.86
N SER A 342 16.73 -10.54 2.18
CA SER A 342 17.68 -11.50 2.75
C SER A 342 18.52 -12.23 1.69
N ASP A 343 18.10 -12.23 0.43
CA ASP A 343 18.72 -12.97 -0.68
C ASP A 343 19.95 -12.25 -1.26
N LYS A 344 21.03 -12.19 -0.47
CA LYS A 344 22.30 -11.50 -0.78
C LYS A 344 22.87 -11.82 -2.17
N TYR A 345 22.64 -13.04 -2.67
CA TYR A 345 23.24 -13.54 -3.91
C TYR A 345 22.22 -13.86 -5.03
N GLY A 346 20.96 -13.46 -4.89
CA GLY A 346 19.92 -13.68 -5.91
C GLY A 346 19.58 -15.15 -6.15
N GLN A 347 19.60 -16.00 -5.12
CA GLN A 347 19.28 -17.43 -5.20
C GLN A 347 17.79 -17.71 -5.40
N LEU A 348 16.89 -16.78 -5.07
CA LEU A 348 15.45 -16.95 -5.20
C LEU A 348 14.87 -16.44 -6.54
N ILE A 349 15.59 -15.58 -7.27
CA ILE A 349 15.05 -14.84 -8.43
C ILE A 349 14.71 -15.71 -9.66
N GLU A 350 15.11 -16.98 -9.65
CA GLU A 350 14.77 -17.98 -10.67
C GLU A 350 13.83 -19.07 -10.14
N THR A 351 13.34 -18.96 -8.90
CA THR A 351 12.40 -19.94 -8.35
C THR A 351 11.03 -19.81 -9.01
N PRO A 352 10.27 -20.90 -9.21
CA PRO A 352 8.90 -20.82 -9.72
C PRO A 352 7.95 -19.99 -8.86
N LYS A 353 8.17 -19.89 -7.54
CA LYS A 353 7.37 -19.01 -6.65
C LYS A 353 7.73 -17.54 -6.85
N PHE A 354 9.00 -17.18 -6.99
CA PHE A 354 9.39 -15.81 -7.35
C PHE A 354 8.88 -15.44 -8.75
N ARG A 355 9.04 -16.30 -9.77
CA ARG A 355 8.49 -16.05 -11.11
C ARG A 355 7.00 -15.71 -11.06
N LYS A 356 6.22 -16.50 -10.30
CA LYS A 356 4.79 -16.21 -10.09
C LYS A 356 4.61 -14.84 -9.41
N PHE A 357 5.26 -14.60 -8.27
CA PHE A 357 5.18 -13.32 -7.55
C PHE A 357 5.56 -12.10 -8.43
N ALA A 358 6.65 -12.19 -9.19
CA ALA A 358 7.17 -11.11 -10.02
C ALA A 358 6.31 -10.84 -11.28
N THR A 359 5.79 -11.89 -11.93
CA THR A 359 4.79 -11.73 -13.01
C THR A 359 3.50 -11.12 -12.48
N ASP A 360 3.03 -11.55 -11.31
CA ASP A 360 1.83 -11.00 -10.66
C ASP A 360 2.03 -9.51 -10.32
N TYR A 361 3.18 -9.14 -9.74
CA TYR A 361 3.55 -7.76 -9.42
C TYR A 361 3.61 -6.87 -10.67
N ILE A 362 4.38 -7.26 -11.69
CA ILE A 362 4.53 -6.47 -12.93
C ILE A 362 3.21 -6.33 -13.70
N ALA A 363 2.40 -7.39 -13.77
CA ALA A 363 1.09 -7.31 -14.41
C ALA A 363 0.16 -6.31 -13.68
N ASN A 364 0.24 -6.23 -12.35
CA ASN A 364 -0.47 -5.21 -11.58
C ASN A 364 0.07 -3.79 -11.86
N GLN A 365 1.38 -3.59 -11.96
CA GLN A 365 1.96 -2.28 -12.32
C GLN A 365 1.51 -1.80 -13.71
N TRP A 366 1.55 -2.69 -14.71
CA TRP A 366 1.06 -2.39 -16.07
C TRP A 366 -0.45 -2.11 -16.10
N ARG A 367 -1.24 -2.86 -15.33
CA ARG A 367 -2.68 -2.68 -15.18
C ARG A 367 -3.02 -1.34 -14.55
N ASP A 368 -2.35 -0.98 -13.47
CA ASP A 368 -2.50 0.32 -12.83
C ASP A 368 -2.12 1.44 -13.80
N LEU A 369 -1.00 1.33 -14.51
CA LEU A 369 -0.59 2.32 -15.51
C LEU A 369 -1.61 2.47 -16.66
N ALA A 370 -2.26 1.39 -17.10
CA ALA A 370 -3.30 1.44 -18.13
C ALA A 370 -4.63 2.06 -17.65
N ILE A 371 -4.96 1.90 -16.36
CA ILE A 371 -6.21 2.37 -15.74
C ILE A 371 -6.09 3.82 -15.23
N LYS A 372 -4.92 4.15 -14.66
CA LYS A 372 -4.63 5.42 -13.98
C LYS A 372 -3.83 6.38 -14.87
N GLY A 373 -3.02 5.87 -15.79
CA GLY A 373 -2.00 6.67 -16.47
C GLY A 373 -0.83 7.03 -15.55
N GLY A 374 0.18 7.69 -16.11
CA GLY A 374 1.41 8.03 -15.39
C GLY A 374 1.37 9.35 -14.61
N TYR A 375 0.27 10.11 -14.66
CA TYR A 375 0.16 11.41 -14.01
C TYR A 375 -0.28 11.31 -12.55
N ASN A 376 0.25 12.20 -11.70
CA ASN A 376 -0.13 12.34 -10.29
C ASN A 376 -0.65 13.76 -10.02
N HIS A 377 -1.80 13.86 -9.35
CA HIS A 377 -2.32 15.12 -8.83
C HIS A 377 -1.51 15.54 -7.58
N ASN A 378 -1.53 16.83 -7.24
CA ASN A 378 -1.15 17.27 -5.89
C ASN A 378 -2.41 17.22 -5.01
N SER A 379 -2.24 17.34 -3.70
CA SER A 379 -3.35 17.35 -2.74
C SER A 379 -3.10 18.34 -1.61
N GLY A 380 -4.13 18.65 -0.86
CA GLY A 380 -3.99 19.28 0.44
C GLY A 380 -5.28 19.20 1.25
N MET A 381 -5.13 19.25 2.57
CA MET A 381 -6.26 19.20 3.50
C MET A 381 -7.15 20.43 3.27
N ALA A 382 -8.45 20.22 3.10
CA ALA A 382 -9.43 21.27 2.93
C ALA A 382 -9.48 22.14 4.19
N MET A 383 -9.42 23.47 4.01
CA MET A 383 -9.50 24.42 5.12
C MET A 383 -10.46 25.58 4.80
N PRO A 384 -11.33 25.99 5.74
CA PRO A 384 -12.37 26.98 5.47
C PRO A 384 -11.78 28.40 5.44
N CYS A 385 -12.12 29.17 4.40
CA CYS A 385 -11.75 30.58 4.31
C CYS A 385 -12.86 31.41 3.62
N ASP A 386 -13.75 31.96 4.43
CA ASP A 386 -14.89 32.80 4.02
C ASP A 386 -14.48 34.13 3.35
N ARG A 387 -13.30 34.66 3.69
CA ARG A 387 -12.72 35.87 3.07
C ARG A 387 -12.17 35.67 1.65
N LEU A 388 -12.06 34.43 1.15
CA LEU A 388 -11.74 34.19 -0.25
C LEU A 388 -12.97 34.44 -1.12
N THR A 389 -12.80 35.15 -2.23
CA THR A 389 -13.86 35.31 -3.22
C THR A 389 -14.18 33.94 -3.85
N ARG A 390 -15.46 33.62 -4.05
CA ARG A 390 -15.88 32.40 -4.75
C ARG A 390 -15.13 32.24 -6.07
N GLY A 391 -14.63 31.04 -6.37
CA GLY A 391 -13.79 30.77 -7.54
C GLY A 391 -12.29 31.11 -7.37
N THR A 392 -11.87 31.60 -6.20
CA THR A 392 -10.46 31.70 -5.80
C THR A 392 -10.15 30.72 -4.66
N ILE A 393 -8.95 30.15 -4.68
CA ILE A 393 -8.41 29.30 -3.61
C ILE A 393 -6.98 29.72 -3.28
N CYS A 394 -6.46 29.29 -2.12
CA CYS A 394 -5.04 29.41 -1.82
C CYS A 394 -4.45 28.02 -1.52
N VAL A 395 -3.52 27.59 -2.37
CA VAL A 395 -2.79 26.31 -2.29
C VAL A 395 -1.30 26.62 -2.17
N PRO A 396 -0.78 26.79 -0.94
CA PRO A 396 0.54 27.43 -0.71
C PRO A 396 1.75 26.70 -1.28
N HIS A 397 1.59 25.42 -1.61
CA HIS A 397 2.64 24.55 -2.17
C HIS A 397 2.63 24.48 -3.70
N LEU A 398 1.70 25.17 -4.37
CA LEU A 398 1.63 25.30 -5.83
C LEU A 398 1.87 26.74 -6.28
N PRO A 399 2.32 26.98 -7.53
CA PRO A 399 2.38 28.33 -8.08
C PRO A 399 0.97 28.94 -8.25
N GLU A 400 0.90 30.27 -8.26
CA GLU A 400 -0.34 31.01 -8.60
C GLU A 400 -0.74 30.78 -10.06
N GLY A 401 -2.03 30.96 -10.35
CA GLY A 401 -2.62 30.73 -11.66
C GLY A 401 -3.78 29.74 -11.61
N ASP A 402 -4.30 29.35 -12.77
CA ASP A 402 -5.43 28.43 -12.83
C ASP A 402 -5.06 27.01 -12.39
N VAL A 403 -5.94 26.40 -11.62
CA VAL A 403 -5.83 25.04 -11.10
C VAL A 403 -7.15 24.29 -11.23
N ILE A 404 -7.07 23.02 -11.62
CA ILE A 404 -8.19 22.06 -11.62
C ILE A 404 -8.28 21.47 -10.22
N LEU A 405 -9.46 21.54 -9.60
CA LEU A 405 -9.74 21.03 -8.25
C LEU A 405 -10.88 19.99 -8.28
N THR A 406 -10.75 18.93 -7.49
CA THR A 406 -11.80 17.90 -7.31
C THR A 406 -11.64 17.12 -5.99
N ARG A 407 -12.60 16.24 -5.68
CA ARG A 407 -12.60 15.28 -4.57
C ARG A 407 -13.04 13.89 -5.06
N TYR A 408 -12.47 12.83 -4.51
CA TYR A 408 -12.87 11.44 -4.79
C TYR A 408 -13.82 10.91 -3.69
N PRO A 409 -14.80 10.04 -4.03
CA PRO A 409 -15.17 9.63 -5.39
C PRO A 409 -15.79 10.79 -6.19
N ILE A 410 -15.51 10.85 -7.50
CA ILE A 410 -16.02 11.90 -8.38
C ILE A 410 -17.43 11.52 -8.81
N VAL A 411 -18.45 12.27 -8.35
CA VAL A 411 -19.84 11.96 -8.66
C VAL A 411 -20.16 12.21 -10.14
N ASN A 412 -19.80 13.40 -10.65
CA ASN A 412 -19.81 13.71 -12.09
C ASN A 412 -18.82 14.83 -12.44
N SER A 413 -18.76 15.22 -13.73
CA SER A 413 -17.83 16.28 -14.18
C SER A 413 -18.02 17.64 -13.52
N ASP A 414 -19.20 17.94 -12.96
CA ASP A 414 -19.47 19.23 -12.31
C ASP A 414 -18.78 19.35 -10.94
N ASN A 415 -18.26 18.23 -10.41
CA ASN A 415 -17.37 18.18 -9.24
C ASN A 415 -15.89 18.41 -9.59
N ILE A 416 -15.57 18.66 -10.86
CA ILE A 416 -14.23 19.04 -11.31
C ILE A 416 -14.29 20.48 -11.81
N ARG A 417 -13.56 21.39 -11.16
CA ARG A 417 -13.69 22.84 -11.41
C ARG A 417 -12.35 23.54 -11.53
N LEU A 418 -12.29 24.53 -12.42
CA LEU A 418 -11.19 25.51 -12.45
C LEU A 418 -11.40 26.58 -11.39
N TYR A 419 -10.36 26.81 -10.60
CA TYR A 419 -10.20 27.92 -9.67
C TYR A 419 -8.94 28.71 -10.02
N GLN A 420 -8.90 29.97 -9.60
CA GLN A 420 -7.66 30.74 -9.58
C GLN A 420 -6.95 30.50 -8.23
N ASN A 421 -5.76 29.90 -8.26
CA ASN A 421 -4.87 29.86 -7.09
C ASN A 421 -4.21 31.23 -6.88
N ILE A 422 -4.39 31.80 -5.70
CA ILE A 422 -3.81 33.08 -5.26
C ILE A 422 -3.02 32.90 -3.97
N HIS A 423 -1.99 33.71 -3.78
CA HIS A 423 -1.17 33.71 -2.57
C HIS A 423 -1.49 34.88 -1.64
N ASP A 424 -2.52 34.72 -0.82
CA ASP A 424 -2.74 35.61 0.32
C ASP A 424 -1.57 35.48 1.34
N PRO A 425 -0.97 36.60 1.78
CA PRO A 425 0.20 36.58 2.65
C PRO A 425 0.04 35.84 3.99
N GLU A 426 -1.17 35.75 4.53
CA GLU A 426 -1.45 35.02 5.76
C GLU A 426 -1.79 33.55 5.49
N LEU A 427 -2.61 33.25 4.47
CA LEU A 427 -2.97 31.87 4.12
C LEU A 427 -1.73 31.06 3.67
N LYS A 428 -0.81 31.70 2.94
CA LYS A 428 0.41 31.07 2.43
C LYS A 428 1.35 30.57 3.53
N LYS A 429 1.26 31.10 4.76
CA LYS A 429 2.03 30.63 5.91
C LYS A 429 1.64 29.21 6.32
N THR A 430 0.41 28.80 6.04
CA THR A 430 -0.09 27.47 6.40
C THR A 430 0.32 26.45 5.36
N ARG A 431 1.04 25.41 5.78
CA ARG A 431 1.56 24.38 4.86
C ARG A 431 0.50 23.31 4.57
N ASN A 432 0.65 22.62 3.44
CA ASN A 432 -0.04 21.35 3.13
C ASN A 432 -1.59 21.39 3.04
N VAL A 433 -2.16 22.56 2.75
CA VAL A 433 -3.60 22.81 2.74
C VAL A 433 -4.11 23.33 1.40
N VAL A 434 -5.42 23.17 1.19
CA VAL A 434 -6.22 23.89 0.19
C VAL A 434 -7.21 24.78 0.94
N TRP A 435 -6.93 26.08 0.99
CA TRP A 435 -7.90 27.06 1.52
C TRP A 435 -8.97 27.33 0.47
N ILE A 436 -10.23 27.11 0.86
CA ILE A 436 -11.39 27.24 -0.03
C ILE A 436 -12.55 27.93 0.69
N HIS A 437 -13.33 28.71 -0.06
CA HIS A 437 -14.56 29.30 0.45
C HIS A 437 -15.58 28.19 0.80
N PRO A 438 -16.17 28.13 2.02
CA PRO A 438 -16.99 27.00 2.45
C PRO A 438 -18.14 26.61 1.50
N LYS A 439 -18.81 27.58 0.89
CA LYS A 439 -19.87 27.31 -0.10
C LYS A 439 -19.36 26.67 -1.39
N ASP A 440 -18.11 26.91 -1.79
CA ASP A 440 -17.51 26.25 -2.96
C ASP A 440 -17.14 24.79 -2.65
N ALA A 441 -16.68 24.53 -1.43
CA ALA A 441 -16.42 23.18 -0.94
C ALA A 441 -17.71 22.35 -0.86
N GLU A 442 -18.78 22.91 -0.32
CA GLU A 442 -20.11 22.28 -0.24
C GLU A 442 -20.76 22.09 -1.63
N GLU A 443 -20.87 23.15 -2.43
CA GLU A 443 -21.63 23.16 -3.71
C GLU A 443 -20.96 22.29 -4.78
N TYR A 444 -19.63 22.34 -4.90
CA TYR A 444 -18.92 21.67 -6.00
C TYR A 444 -18.20 20.39 -5.58
N HIS A 445 -17.70 20.28 -4.34
CA HIS A 445 -16.86 19.14 -3.91
C HIS A 445 -17.48 18.26 -2.82
N GLN A 446 -18.68 18.64 -2.35
CA GLN A 446 -19.41 17.98 -1.25
C GLN A 446 -18.53 17.79 0.01
N ALA A 447 -17.54 18.67 0.19
CA ALA A 447 -16.47 18.54 1.16
C ALA A 447 -16.78 19.27 2.46
N ASP A 448 -16.36 18.69 3.58
CA ASP A 448 -16.35 19.32 4.90
C ASP A 448 -14.89 19.55 5.35
N PHE A 449 -14.69 20.04 6.58
CA PHE A 449 -13.36 20.34 7.12
C PHE A 449 -12.97 19.40 8.26
N ASP A 450 -13.52 18.16 8.27
CA ASP A 450 -13.20 17.12 9.25
C ASP A 450 -11.91 16.34 8.96
N GLY A 451 -11.29 16.62 7.81
CA GLY A 451 -10.03 16.07 7.31
C GLY A 451 -10.05 15.72 5.83
N ASP A 452 -11.01 16.25 5.05
CA ASP A 452 -11.09 15.99 3.61
C ASP A 452 -9.84 16.45 2.86
N GLN A 453 -9.40 15.62 1.91
CA GLN A 453 -8.32 15.93 0.99
C GLN A 453 -8.90 16.36 -0.37
N LEU A 454 -8.44 17.48 -0.90
CA LEU A 454 -8.80 17.97 -2.23
C LEU A 454 -7.64 17.76 -3.18
N MET A 455 -7.90 17.12 -4.34
CA MET A 455 -6.89 16.93 -5.38
C MET A 455 -6.84 18.16 -6.27
N VAL A 456 -5.62 18.63 -6.53
CA VAL A 456 -5.35 19.86 -7.26
C VAL A 456 -4.25 19.64 -8.31
N SER A 457 -4.51 20.10 -9.53
CA SER A 457 -3.55 20.09 -10.65
C SER A 457 -3.41 21.50 -11.21
N SER A 458 -2.19 21.98 -11.48
CA SER A 458 -2.03 23.22 -12.24
C SER A 458 -2.56 23.04 -13.66
N ALA A 459 -3.38 23.97 -14.14
CA ALA A 459 -3.87 23.98 -15.51
C ALA A 459 -2.72 24.04 -16.54
N SER A 460 -1.55 24.58 -16.16
CA SER A 460 -0.35 24.57 -17.00
C SER A 460 0.25 23.17 -17.25
N LYS A 461 -0.03 22.19 -16.36
CA LYS A 461 0.40 20.80 -16.53
C LYS A 461 -0.62 19.95 -17.30
N LEU A 462 -1.89 20.36 -17.29
CA LEU A 462 -3.00 19.68 -17.95
C LEU A 462 -3.79 20.69 -18.84
N PRO A 463 -3.15 21.33 -19.84
CA PRO A 463 -3.73 22.47 -20.55
C PRO A 463 -4.92 22.14 -21.44
N ASN A 464 -5.04 20.91 -21.95
CA ASN A 464 -6.15 20.51 -22.81
C ASN A 464 -7.36 20.07 -21.97
N ILE A 465 -7.12 19.31 -20.90
CA ILE A 465 -8.11 18.95 -19.88
C ILE A 465 -8.65 20.22 -19.19
N ALA A 466 -7.79 21.21 -18.91
CA ALA A 466 -8.22 22.48 -18.35
C ALA A 466 -9.19 23.23 -19.28
N GLN A 467 -8.97 23.26 -20.59
CA GLN A 467 -9.89 23.88 -21.56
C GLN A 467 -11.29 23.25 -21.57
N GLU A 468 -11.39 21.96 -21.23
CA GLU A 468 -12.65 21.22 -21.13
C GLU A 468 -13.28 21.24 -19.73
N THR A 469 -12.57 21.76 -18.72
CA THR A 469 -13.05 21.85 -17.32
C THR A 469 -13.86 23.12 -17.10
N LEU A 470 -15.03 23.02 -16.48
CA LEU A 470 -15.85 24.19 -16.15
C LEU A 470 -15.15 25.08 -15.12
N ARG A 471 -15.25 26.40 -15.27
CA ARG A 471 -14.84 27.34 -14.22
C ARG A 471 -15.85 27.33 -13.08
N THR A 472 -15.37 27.65 -11.88
CA THR A 472 -16.21 27.85 -10.70
C THR A 472 -17.23 28.97 -10.96
N GLY A 473 -18.50 28.74 -10.61
CA GLY A 473 -19.62 29.65 -10.91
C GLY A 473 -20.29 29.44 -12.27
N GLU A 474 -19.72 28.63 -13.18
CA GLU A 474 -20.41 28.24 -14.42
C GLU A 474 -21.50 27.18 -14.13
N PRO A 475 -22.66 27.23 -14.83
CA PRO A 475 -23.72 26.23 -14.65
C PRO A 475 -23.23 24.79 -14.88
N GLY A 476 -23.67 23.87 -14.02
CA GLY A 476 -23.37 22.45 -14.16
C GLY A 476 -23.99 21.83 -15.43
N ARG A 477 -23.34 20.76 -15.93
CA ARG A 477 -23.81 19.94 -17.05
C ARG A 477 -24.93 18.99 -16.64
N PHE A 478 -25.06 18.64 -15.36
CA PHE A 478 -26.00 17.63 -14.86
C PHE A 478 -27.05 18.20 -13.89
N GLU A 479 -27.98 17.36 -13.46
CA GLU A 479 -28.92 17.73 -12.39
C GLU A 479 -28.18 17.81 -11.04
N PRO A 480 -28.41 18.85 -10.21
CA PRO A 480 -27.74 18.98 -8.91
C PRO A 480 -27.93 17.76 -8.02
N VAL A 481 -26.83 17.24 -7.47
CA VAL A 481 -26.84 16.09 -6.55
C VAL A 481 -27.26 16.57 -5.17
N LYS A 482 -28.37 16.03 -4.66
CA LYS A 482 -28.98 16.49 -3.40
C LYS A 482 -28.34 15.77 -2.21
N GLN A 483 -27.61 16.51 -1.37
CA GLN A 483 -27.23 16.02 -0.04
C GLN A 483 -28.50 15.69 0.77
N ARG A 484 -28.52 14.52 1.42
CA ARG A 484 -29.67 14.02 2.20
C ARG A 484 -29.41 14.10 3.71
N PRO A 485 -30.46 14.28 4.55
CA PRO A 485 -30.31 14.21 5.99
C PRO A 485 -29.91 12.78 6.42
N LYS A 486 -28.95 12.67 7.33
CA LYS A 486 -28.48 11.40 7.89
C LYS A 486 -29.53 10.85 8.85
N LEU A 487 -30.23 9.78 8.45
CA LEU A 487 -31.31 9.16 9.23
C LEU A 487 -30.75 8.16 10.26
N ALA A 488 -31.31 8.16 11.47
CA ALA A 488 -30.90 7.25 12.55
C ALA A 488 -31.49 5.84 12.35
N TYR A 489 -30.71 4.79 12.62
CA TYR A 489 -31.17 3.40 12.42
C TYR A 489 -32.31 3.01 13.38
N THR A 490 -32.41 3.69 14.53
CA THR A 490 -33.47 3.47 15.52
C THR A 490 -34.81 4.12 15.16
N GLU A 491 -34.89 4.86 14.05
CA GLU A 491 -36.08 5.63 13.65
C GLU A 491 -36.70 5.14 12.33
N ILE A 492 -36.07 4.19 11.62
CA ILE A 492 -36.58 3.62 10.36
C ILE A 492 -37.49 2.42 10.61
N THR A 493 -38.63 2.38 9.91
CA THR A 493 -39.56 1.25 9.90
C THR A 493 -39.53 0.44 8.61
N ASP A 494 -39.98 -0.81 8.68
CA ASP A 494 -40.35 -1.66 7.53
C ASP A 494 -41.72 -1.25 6.94
N GLU A 495 -42.18 -1.96 5.90
CA GLU A 495 -43.45 -1.66 5.21
C GLU A 495 -44.66 -1.92 6.12
N GLU A 496 -44.52 -2.84 7.08
CA GLU A 496 -45.50 -3.16 8.11
C GLU A 496 -45.47 -2.18 9.31
N GLY A 497 -44.54 -1.22 9.34
CA GLY A 497 -44.44 -0.18 10.36
C GLY A 497 -43.69 -0.58 11.64
N ASN A 498 -43.02 -1.74 11.66
CA ASN A 498 -42.12 -2.15 12.74
C ASN A 498 -40.72 -1.56 12.53
N LEU A 499 -39.89 -1.48 13.56
CA LEU A 499 -38.50 -1.03 13.40
C LEU A 499 -37.70 -1.96 12.47
N LYS A 500 -37.15 -1.41 11.38
CA LYS A 500 -36.30 -2.10 10.37
C LYS A 500 -35.04 -2.69 11.02
N TYR A 501 -34.54 -2.06 12.08
CA TYR A 501 -33.39 -2.51 12.87
C TYR A 501 -33.73 -2.51 14.37
N LYS A 502 -33.67 -3.67 15.01
CA LYS A 502 -34.16 -3.92 16.37
C LYS A 502 -33.05 -3.89 17.43
N ASN A 503 -31.79 -4.03 17.02
CA ASN A 503 -30.66 -4.12 17.94
C ASN A 503 -29.33 -3.72 17.25
N LEU A 504 -28.28 -3.52 18.06
CA LEU A 504 -26.97 -3.07 17.58
C LEU A 504 -26.30 -4.07 16.60
N ALA A 505 -26.60 -5.36 16.69
CA ALA A 505 -26.00 -6.37 15.79
C ALA A 505 -26.54 -6.23 14.35
N GLU A 506 -27.85 -6.02 14.20
CA GLU A 506 -28.49 -5.72 12.90
C GLU A 506 -27.99 -4.38 12.34
N ILE A 507 -27.87 -3.35 13.19
CA ILE A 507 -27.35 -2.03 12.81
C ILE A 507 -25.89 -2.13 12.35
N ALA A 508 -25.04 -2.85 13.07
CA ALA A 508 -23.64 -3.01 12.73
C ALA A 508 -23.47 -3.71 11.38
N ALA A 509 -24.16 -4.83 11.16
CA ALA A 509 -24.17 -5.56 9.90
C ALA A 509 -24.70 -4.72 8.72
N ALA A 510 -25.72 -3.87 8.95
CA ALA A 510 -26.21 -2.96 7.93
C ALA A 510 -25.23 -1.81 7.64
N SER A 511 -24.57 -1.26 8.67
CA SER A 511 -23.64 -0.12 8.56
C SER A 511 -22.30 -0.45 7.89
N SER A 512 -21.90 -1.73 7.88
CA SER A 512 -20.72 -2.21 7.16
C SER A 512 -20.97 -2.41 5.67
N GLN A 513 -22.23 -2.60 5.25
CA GLN A 513 -22.60 -2.70 3.84
C GLN A 513 -22.69 -1.32 3.18
N ASN A 514 -21.96 -1.14 2.08
CA ASN A 514 -22.10 0.00 1.17
C ASN A 514 -21.94 -0.46 -0.29
N LYS A 515 -22.50 0.29 -1.23
CA LYS A 515 -22.44 0.00 -2.68
C LYS A 515 -21.66 1.07 -3.47
N VAL A 516 -20.82 1.88 -2.81
CA VAL A 516 -20.10 3.02 -3.42
C VAL A 516 -19.33 2.58 -4.67
N GLY A 517 -18.44 1.58 -4.54
CA GLY A 517 -17.64 1.08 -5.66
C GLY A 517 -18.45 0.44 -6.79
N LEU A 518 -19.62 -0.14 -6.49
CA LEU A 518 -20.55 -0.69 -7.48
C LEU A 518 -21.27 0.43 -8.25
N VAL A 519 -21.81 1.43 -7.54
CA VAL A 519 -22.50 2.57 -8.17
C VAL A 519 -21.51 3.41 -8.98
N ALA A 520 -20.31 3.69 -8.46
CA ALA A 520 -19.25 4.36 -9.21
C ALA A 520 -18.85 3.58 -10.47
N THR A 521 -18.71 2.25 -10.38
CA THR A 521 -18.44 1.40 -11.55
C THR A 521 -19.58 1.44 -12.57
N ASN A 522 -20.84 1.49 -12.12
CA ASN A 522 -22.00 1.64 -13.01
C ASN A 522 -22.06 3.02 -13.67
N ILE A 523 -21.72 4.11 -12.96
CA ILE A 523 -21.52 5.45 -13.55
C ILE A 523 -20.48 5.36 -14.66
N GLY A 524 -19.33 4.74 -14.39
CA GLY A 524 -18.27 4.54 -15.37
C GLY A 524 -18.72 3.77 -16.61
N ARG A 525 -19.39 2.62 -16.43
CA ARG A 525 -19.95 1.82 -17.54
C ARG A 525 -20.96 2.61 -18.37
N VAL A 526 -21.90 3.31 -17.74
CA VAL A 526 -22.94 4.08 -18.45
C VAL A 526 -22.34 5.30 -19.16
N GLN A 527 -21.40 6.03 -18.55
CA GLN A 527 -20.75 7.19 -19.14
C GLN A 527 -19.84 6.81 -20.33
N SER A 528 -19.12 5.69 -20.24
CA SER A 528 -18.28 5.15 -21.32
C SER A 528 -19.04 4.40 -22.42
N SER A 529 -20.35 4.24 -22.29
CA SER A 529 -21.17 3.55 -23.28
C SER A 529 -21.28 4.35 -24.58
N MET A 530 -21.22 3.63 -25.70
CA MET A 530 -21.47 4.17 -27.04
C MET A 530 -22.79 3.61 -27.60
N PRO A 531 -23.49 4.35 -28.49
CA PRO A 531 -24.68 3.82 -29.18
C PRO A 531 -24.30 2.64 -30.07
N LYS A 532 -25.22 1.68 -30.23
CA LYS A 532 -25.02 0.56 -31.17
C LYS A 532 -25.08 1.02 -32.63
N ASP A 533 -24.52 0.21 -33.52
CA ASP A 533 -24.75 0.34 -34.97
C ASP A 533 -26.25 0.41 -35.28
N GLY A 534 -26.67 1.50 -35.93
CA GLY A 534 -28.07 1.77 -36.25
C GLY A 534 -28.93 2.30 -35.08
N GLU A 535 -28.41 2.46 -33.87
CA GLU A 535 -29.15 3.11 -32.78
C GLU A 535 -29.20 4.64 -32.97
N ASN A 536 -30.36 5.24 -32.67
CA ASN A 536 -30.52 6.68 -32.73
C ASN A 536 -29.74 7.37 -31.59
N VAL A 537 -28.65 8.06 -31.97
CA VAL A 537 -27.70 8.74 -31.06
C VAL A 537 -28.38 9.71 -30.09
N GLU A 538 -29.35 10.51 -30.54
CA GLU A 538 -30.07 11.48 -29.69
C GLU A 538 -30.96 10.79 -28.64
N ARG A 539 -31.59 9.67 -29.01
CA ARG A 539 -32.37 8.83 -28.08
C ARG A 539 -31.46 8.09 -27.11
N PHE A 540 -30.31 7.59 -27.57
CA PHE A 540 -29.27 6.99 -26.73
C PHE A 540 -28.80 7.99 -25.67
N GLY A 541 -28.32 9.18 -26.06
CA GLY A 541 -27.81 10.19 -25.14
C GLY A 541 -28.84 10.66 -24.11
N ARG A 542 -30.12 10.79 -24.49
CA ARG A 542 -31.21 11.09 -23.53
C ARG A 542 -31.43 9.97 -22.52
N ARG A 543 -31.36 8.70 -22.92
CA ARG A 543 -31.48 7.55 -22.01
C ARG A 543 -30.26 7.44 -21.08
N GLN A 544 -29.07 7.59 -21.63
CA GLN A 544 -27.79 7.59 -20.91
C GLN A 544 -27.78 8.66 -19.82
N ARG A 545 -28.08 9.92 -20.17
CA ARG A 545 -28.13 11.04 -19.22
C ARG A 545 -29.19 10.85 -18.12
N LYS A 546 -30.37 10.31 -18.46
CA LYS A 546 -31.41 9.97 -17.47
C LYS A 546 -30.95 8.89 -16.48
N LEU A 547 -30.20 7.88 -16.94
CA LEU A 547 -29.65 6.84 -16.09
C LEU A 547 -28.51 7.36 -15.21
N LEU A 548 -27.61 8.17 -15.78
CA LEU A 548 -26.53 8.84 -15.06
C LEU A 548 -27.05 9.73 -13.93
N ASN A 549 -28.03 10.61 -14.19
CA ASN A 549 -28.62 11.46 -13.15
C ASN A 549 -29.18 10.65 -11.97
N ARG A 550 -29.80 9.48 -12.21
CA ARG A 550 -30.26 8.57 -11.14
C ARG A 550 -29.07 7.97 -10.36
N LEU A 551 -28.03 7.53 -11.06
CA LEU A 551 -26.83 6.94 -10.45
C LEU A 551 -26.02 7.96 -9.62
N PHE A 552 -25.95 9.23 -10.04
CA PHE A 552 -25.29 10.29 -9.27
C PHE A 552 -25.94 10.53 -7.91
N GLN A 553 -27.28 10.57 -7.86
CA GLN A 553 -28.02 10.66 -6.59
C GLN A 553 -27.84 9.40 -5.74
N ALA A 554 -27.77 8.21 -6.35
CA ALA A 554 -27.51 6.96 -5.63
C ALA A 554 -26.09 6.91 -5.03
N LEU A 555 -25.08 7.47 -5.70
CA LEU A 555 -23.71 7.51 -5.18
C LEU A 555 -23.63 8.34 -3.89
N GLN A 556 -24.31 9.48 -3.83
CA GLN A 556 -24.41 10.28 -2.59
C GLN A 556 -24.99 9.46 -1.43
N VAL A 557 -26.08 8.73 -1.68
CA VAL A 557 -26.75 7.90 -0.65
C VAL A 557 -25.82 6.80 -0.14
N GLU A 558 -25.07 6.16 -1.04
CA GLU A 558 -24.13 5.09 -0.66
C GLU A 558 -22.87 5.61 0.03
N VAL A 559 -22.39 6.81 -0.28
CA VAL A 559 -21.26 7.44 0.45
C VAL A 559 -21.66 7.78 1.90
N ASP A 560 -22.91 8.16 2.13
CA ASP A 560 -23.45 8.41 3.48
C ASP A 560 -24.02 7.15 4.18
N SER A 561 -24.10 5.99 3.52
CA SER A 561 -24.74 4.78 4.07
C SER A 561 -24.09 4.21 5.35
N PRO A 562 -22.76 4.36 5.62
CA PRO A 562 -22.20 4.02 6.94
C PRO A 562 -22.67 4.97 8.06
N LYS A 563 -23.16 6.16 7.70
CA LYS A 563 -23.58 7.25 8.61
C LYS A 563 -25.11 7.48 8.62
N SER A 564 -25.87 6.77 7.80
CA SER A 564 -27.33 6.92 7.59
C SER A 564 -27.99 5.56 7.43
N ALA A 565 -29.25 5.42 7.87
CA ALA A 565 -30.03 4.19 7.72
C ALA A 565 -30.72 4.04 6.35
N GLU A 566 -30.80 5.13 5.57
CA GLU A 566 -31.31 5.14 4.19
C GLU A 566 -30.36 4.34 3.27
N ARG A 567 -30.90 3.60 2.30
CA ARG A 567 -30.14 2.91 1.24
C ARG A 567 -30.64 3.31 -0.14
N LEU A 568 -29.86 3.09 -1.20
CA LEU A 568 -30.28 3.47 -2.55
C LEU A 568 -31.63 2.83 -2.94
N GLU A 569 -31.94 1.63 -2.46
CA GLU A 569 -33.21 0.95 -2.72
C GLU A 569 -34.43 1.67 -2.14
N ASP A 570 -34.27 2.33 -0.99
CA ASP A 570 -35.35 3.06 -0.30
C ASP A 570 -35.78 4.33 -1.09
N ILE A 571 -34.99 4.76 -2.08
CA ILE A 571 -35.13 6.05 -2.78
C ILE A 571 -36.13 5.97 -3.96
N LYS A 572 -37.38 6.31 -3.69
CA LYS A 572 -38.45 6.30 -4.70
C LYS A 572 -38.24 7.33 -5.82
N GLU A 573 -37.65 8.50 -5.55
CA GLU A 573 -37.52 9.55 -6.59
C GLU A 573 -36.59 9.16 -7.75
N ILE A 574 -35.64 8.24 -7.50
CA ILE A 574 -34.69 7.75 -8.51
C ILE A 574 -35.06 6.33 -9.00
N GLY A 575 -36.18 5.77 -8.55
CA GLY A 575 -36.54 4.38 -8.81
C GLY A 575 -35.45 3.41 -8.31
N GLY A 576 -35.01 3.61 -7.07
CA GLY A 576 -33.83 2.98 -6.46
C GLY A 576 -33.85 1.46 -6.49
N GLU A 577 -34.96 0.86 -6.07
CA GLU A 577 -35.25 -0.59 -6.12
C GLU A 577 -34.80 -1.27 -7.45
N ASN A 578 -35.01 -0.60 -8.58
CA ASN A 578 -34.72 -1.12 -9.91
C ASN A 578 -33.45 -0.53 -10.55
N LEU A 579 -32.77 0.42 -9.89
CA LEU A 579 -31.68 1.20 -10.49
C LEU A 579 -30.45 0.36 -10.86
N LEU A 580 -30.05 -0.58 -9.99
CA LEU A 580 -28.92 -1.47 -10.28
C LEU A 580 -29.26 -2.50 -11.37
N ALA A 581 -30.52 -2.96 -11.45
CA ALA A 581 -31.00 -3.83 -12.51
C ALA A 581 -31.05 -3.10 -13.87
N ASP A 582 -31.52 -1.85 -13.88
CA ASP A 582 -31.47 -0.97 -15.06
C ASP A 582 -30.02 -0.76 -15.55
N ALA A 583 -29.07 -0.51 -14.64
CA ALA A 583 -27.66 -0.33 -14.97
C ALA A 583 -27.00 -1.63 -15.48
N LYS A 584 -27.36 -2.79 -14.92
CA LYS A 584 -26.92 -4.09 -15.42
C LYS A 584 -27.43 -4.34 -16.84
N LYS A 585 -28.74 -4.18 -17.08
CA LYS A 585 -29.37 -4.34 -18.40
C LYS A 585 -28.81 -3.34 -19.43
N TRP A 586 -28.46 -2.13 -19.00
CA TRP A 586 -27.75 -1.16 -19.82
C TRP A 586 -26.35 -1.67 -20.21
N SER A 587 -25.60 -2.22 -19.27
CA SER A 587 -24.24 -2.74 -19.49
C SER A 587 -24.22 -4.00 -20.36
N GLU A 588 -25.20 -4.89 -20.21
CA GLU A 588 -25.43 -6.03 -21.12
C GLU A 588 -25.78 -5.56 -22.55
N SER A 589 -26.44 -4.40 -22.66
CA SER A 589 -26.71 -3.78 -23.95
C SER A 589 -25.46 -3.11 -24.54
N HIS A 590 -24.72 -2.36 -23.74
CA HIS A 590 -23.55 -1.58 -24.16
C HIS A 590 -22.33 -2.04 -23.34
N PRO A 591 -21.66 -3.14 -23.75
CA PRO A 591 -20.50 -3.65 -23.04
C PRO A 591 -19.36 -2.64 -23.05
N SER A 592 -18.49 -2.72 -22.04
CA SER A 592 -17.38 -1.78 -21.88
C SER A 592 -16.17 -2.55 -21.41
N TYR A 593 -15.39 -3.04 -22.38
CA TYR A 593 -14.29 -3.98 -22.16
C TYR A 593 -13.28 -3.49 -21.12
N PHE A 594 -13.06 -2.18 -21.00
CA PHE A 594 -12.28 -1.62 -19.89
C PHE A 594 -12.80 -2.06 -18.51
N PHE A 595 -14.10 -1.94 -18.24
CA PHE A 595 -14.69 -2.35 -16.96
C PHE A 595 -14.88 -3.87 -16.83
N ASP A 596 -14.93 -4.59 -17.95
CA ASP A 596 -15.00 -6.06 -17.98
C ASP A 596 -13.64 -6.69 -17.67
N PHE A 597 -12.54 -6.14 -18.21
CA PHE A 597 -11.19 -6.69 -18.11
C PHE A 597 -10.28 -6.01 -17.07
N LYS A 598 -10.57 -4.80 -16.56
CA LYS A 598 -9.71 -4.13 -15.56
C LYS A 598 -9.48 -4.89 -14.25
N LYS A 599 -10.28 -5.92 -13.96
CA LYS A 599 -10.09 -6.85 -12.84
C LYS A 599 -9.71 -8.28 -13.28
N ASP A 600 -9.61 -8.57 -14.58
CA ASP A 600 -9.19 -9.88 -15.08
C ASP A 600 -7.73 -10.12 -14.68
N GLU A 601 -7.44 -11.26 -14.05
CA GLU A 601 -6.08 -11.57 -13.61
C GLU A 601 -5.11 -11.79 -14.78
N ARG A 602 -5.59 -12.26 -15.95
CA ARG A 602 -4.80 -12.49 -17.16
C ARG A 602 -4.30 -11.18 -17.80
N LEU A 603 -4.98 -10.06 -17.52
CA LEU A 603 -4.63 -8.75 -18.03
C LEU A 603 -3.20 -8.35 -17.62
N TYR A 604 -2.40 -8.04 -18.63
CA TYR A 604 -0.95 -7.76 -18.62
C TYR A 604 -0.06 -8.89 -18.09
N ARG A 605 -0.61 -10.10 -17.87
CA ARG A 605 0.16 -11.34 -17.76
C ARG A 605 0.32 -12.03 -19.12
N SER A 606 -0.79 -12.14 -19.85
CA SER A 606 -0.84 -12.88 -21.12
C SER A 606 -1.49 -12.11 -22.28
N PHE A 607 -2.31 -11.09 -22.00
CA PHE A 607 -2.84 -10.17 -23.02
C PHE A 607 -2.85 -8.71 -22.52
N ALA A 608 -2.89 -7.76 -23.46
CA ALA A 608 -3.05 -6.33 -23.19
C ALA A 608 -4.53 -5.90 -23.12
N MET A 609 -4.83 -4.77 -22.47
CA MET A 609 -6.22 -4.29 -22.27
C MET A 609 -6.97 -4.15 -23.61
N PRO A 610 -8.16 -4.75 -23.77
CA PRO A 610 -8.98 -4.56 -24.98
C PRO A 610 -9.52 -3.12 -25.03
N ALA A 611 -8.82 -2.27 -25.75
CA ALA A 611 -8.98 -0.81 -25.71
C ALA A 611 -9.29 -0.20 -27.09
N ASP A 612 -9.62 -1.02 -28.09
CA ASP A 612 -9.85 -0.56 -29.47
C ASP A 612 -11.10 0.34 -29.59
N ALA A 613 -12.11 0.12 -28.75
CA ALA A 613 -13.32 0.93 -28.72
C ALA A 613 -13.02 2.41 -28.40
N PRO A 614 -13.73 3.37 -29.03
CA PRO A 614 -13.60 4.78 -28.70
C PRO A 614 -14.07 5.07 -27.27
N GLY A 615 -13.40 6.00 -26.60
CA GLY A 615 -13.68 6.43 -25.23
C GLY A 615 -12.39 6.83 -24.50
N SER A 616 -12.45 7.93 -23.73
CA SER A 616 -11.29 8.50 -23.02
C SER A 616 -10.59 7.51 -22.08
N ILE A 617 -11.35 6.62 -21.42
CA ILE A 617 -10.81 5.55 -20.56
C ILE A 617 -9.93 4.53 -21.32
N ASN A 618 -10.11 4.39 -22.63
CA ASN A 618 -9.35 3.45 -23.45
C ASN A 618 -8.07 4.06 -24.02
N VAL A 619 -7.95 5.39 -24.07
CA VAL A 619 -6.86 6.09 -24.77
C VAL A 619 -5.48 5.74 -24.22
N ILE A 620 -5.32 5.76 -22.90
CA ILE A 620 -4.05 5.47 -22.22
C ILE A 620 -3.59 4.04 -22.53
N ALA A 621 -4.50 3.08 -22.40
CA ALA A 621 -4.27 1.69 -22.76
C ALA A 621 -3.93 1.54 -24.26
N ARG A 622 -4.79 2.02 -25.16
CA ARG A 622 -4.69 1.85 -26.61
C ARG A 622 -3.43 2.50 -27.21
N VAL A 623 -3.12 3.73 -26.81
CA VAL A 623 -2.13 4.59 -27.49
C VAL A 623 -0.75 4.52 -26.83
N VAL A 624 -0.66 4.19 -25.54
CA VAL A 624 0.62 4.27 -24.78
C VAL A 624 1.02 2.95 -24.16
N VAL A 625 0.13 2.30 -23.40
CA VAL A 625 0.52 1.13 -22.60
C VAL A 625 0.57 -0.14 -23.44
N ASN A 626 -0.47 -0.44 -24.22
CA ASN A 626 -0.52 -1.64 -25.05
C ASN A 626 0.63 -1.73 -26.09
N PRO A 627 1.05 -0.63 -26.76
CA PRO A 627 2.18 -0.67 -27.70
C PRO A 627 3.55 -0.90 -27.06
N LEU A 628 3.71 -0.65 -25.75
CA LEU A 628 4.97 -0.80 -25.03
C LEU A 628 5.02 -2.06 -24.14
N TRP A 629 3.87 -2.65 -23.82
CA TRP A 629 3.78 -3.89 -23.07
C TRP A 629 4.24 -5.09 -23.89
N GLU A 630 4.99 -5.97 -23.23
CA GLU A 630 5.23 -7.34 -23.70
C GLU A 630 5.08 -8.32 -22.52
N PRO A 631 4.73 -9.60 -22.76
CA PRO A 631 4.66 -10.61 -21.70
C PRO A 631 5.98 -10.77 -20.94
N THR A 632 5.92 -10.90 -19.61
CA THR A 632 7.11 -11.03 -18.76
C THR A 632 7.93 -12.26 -19.14
N ARG A 633 9.20 -12.06 -19.52
CA ARG A 633 10.11 -13.13 -19.99
C ARG A 633 10.90 -13.82 -18.87
N ILE A 634 10.45 -13.67 -17.62
CA ILE A 634 11.11 -14.22 -16.42
C ILE A 634 11.13 -15.75 -16.51
N ARG A 635 12.34 -16.32 -16.68
CA ARG A 635 12.56 -17.77 -16.68
C ARG A 635 12.58 -18.28 -15.24
N SER A 636 12.21 -19.55 -15.07
CA SER A 636 12.30 -20.25 -13.77
C SER A 636 13.00 -21.59 -13.94
N ARG A 637 13.91 -21.91 -13.02
CA ARG A 637 14.52 -23.23 -12.89
C ARG A 637 13.56 -24.24 -12.26
N ASP A 638 13.87 -25.53 -12.39
CA ASP A 638 13.10 -26.57 -11.72
C ASP A 638 13.32 -26.52 -10.20
N ARG A 639 12.27 -26.81 -9.44
CA ARG A 639 12.30 -26.67 -7.96
C ARG A 639 13.36 -27.54 -7.30
N HIS A 640 13.68 -28.70 -7.88
CA HIS A 640 14.70 -29.60 -7.36
C HIS A 640 16.12 -29.02 -7.44
N GLU A 641 16.33 -27.99 -8.26
CA GLU A 641 17.59 -27.26 -8.40
C GLU A 641 17.87 -26.29 -7.24
N PHE A 642 16.91 -26.08 -6.32
CA PHE A 642 17.05 -25.20 -5.16
C PHE A 642 17.23 -25.96 -3.84
N ARG A 643 17.42 -27.29 -3.90
CA ARG A 643 17.63 -28.13 -2.70
C ARG A 643 18.96 -27.81 -1.99
N TYR A 644 19.97 -27.30 -2.68
CA TYR A 644 21.27 -26.93 -2.07
C TYR A 644 21.14 -25.90 -0.94
N LEU A 645 20.08 -25.08 -0.91
CA LEU A 645 19.85 -24.12 0.18
C LEU A 645 19.63 -24.81 1.52
N PHE A 646 19.12 -26.05 1.52
CA PHE A 646 18.95 -26.89 2.72
C PHE A 646 19.41 -28.33 2.41
N PRO A 647 20.71 -28.64 2.63
CA PRO A 647 21.29 -29.96 2.36
C PRO A 647 20.51 -31.10 3.06
N LYS A 648 20.43 -32.25 2.41
CA LYS A 648 19.65 -33.40 2.91
C LYS A 648 20.41 -34.17 4.00
N GLU A 649 21.73 -34.13 3.94
CA GLU A 649 22.67 -34.92 4.73
C GLU A 649 22.56 -34.64 6.24
N THR A 650 21.92 -33.55 6.62
CA THR A 650 21.71 -33.09 8.01
C THR A 650 20.31 -33.35 8.56
N LEU A 651 19.43 -34.06 7.83
CA LEU A 651 18.02 -34.25 8.19
C LEU A 651 17.72 -35.63 8.76
N SER A 652 17.02 -35.70 9.89
CA SER A 652 16.47 -36.96 10.43
C SER A 652 15.34 -37.53 9.57
N VAL A 653 15.07 -38.83 9.75
CA VAL A 653 13.94 -39.51 9.09
C VAL A 653 12.62 -38.94 9.62
N ASP A 654 12.49 -38.83 10.94
CA ASP A 654 11.32 -38.33 11.65
C ASP A 654 10.91 -36.92 11.17
N ALA A 655 11.89 -36.02 10.93
CA ALA A 655 11.62 -34.69 10.39
C ALA A 655 11.11 -34.70 8.93
N LEU A 656 11.61 -35.63 8.10
CA LEU A 656 11.13 -35.82 6.73
C LEU A 656 9.72 -36.43 6.69
N GLU A 657 9.41 -37.37 7.59
CA GLU A 657 8.07 -37.94 7.74
C GLU A 657 7.06 -36.88 8.21
N TRP A 658 7.40 -36.10 9.25
CA TRP A 658 6.60 -34.96 9.71
C TRP A 658 6.32 -33.95 8.59
N ALA A 659 7.32 -33.64 7.76
CA ALA A 659 7.17 -32.71 6.65
C ALA A 659 6.24 -33.23 5.53
N GLU A 660 6.24 -34.53 5.26
CA GLU A 660 5.29 -35.15 4.31
C GLU A 660 3.87 -35.25 4.90
N GLU A 661 3.73 -35.52 6.20
CA GLU A 661 2.44 -35.48 6.88
C GLU A 661 1.82 -34.07 6.82
N LEU A 662 2.58 -33.04 7.22
CA LEU A 662 2.15 -31.64 7.17
C LEU A 662 1.73 -31.22 5.76
N LYS A 663 2.52 -31.57 4.74
CA LYS A 663 2.23 -31.35 3.32
C LYS A 663 0.93 -32.04 2.89
N THR A 664 0.67 -33.26 3.38
CA THR A 664 -0.54 -34.03 3.08
C THR A 664 -1.77 -33.45 3.76
N ARG A 665 -1.71 -33.12 5.06
CA ARG A 665 -2.80 -32.46 5.81
C ARG A 665 -3.17 -31.11 5.20
N PHE A 666 -2.17 -30.30 4.83
CA PHE A 666 -2.42 -29.01 4.17
C PHE A 666 -3.10 -29.19 2.81
N GLN A 667 -2.65 -30.18 2.02
CA GLN A 667 -3.21 -30.47 0.70
C GLN A 667 -4.69 -30.89 0.80
N GLN A 668 -5.04 -31.73 1.77
CA GLN A 668 -6.44 -32.13 2.06
C GLN A 668 -7.29 -30.90 2.44
N ALA A 669 -6.88 -30.13 3.45
CA ALA A 669 -7.63 -28.95 3.90
C ALA A 669 -7.79 -27.87 2.81
N ARG A 670 -6.78 -27.71 1.93
CA ARG A 670 -6.88 -26.82 0.76
C ARG A 670 -7.91 -27.29 -0.25
N ASP A 671 -7.98 -28.59 -0.51
CA ASP A 671 -8.92 -29.14 -1.48
C ASP A 671 -10.36 -29.13 -0.90
N GLU A 672 -10.54 -29.32 0.41
CA GLU A 672 -11.82 -29.07 1.13
C GLU A 672 -12.26 -27.60 1.04
N ILE A 673 -11.33 -26.63 1.17
CA ILE A 673 -11.63 -25.21 0.93
C ILE A 673 -12.09 -25.00 -0.50
N LYS A 674 -11.43 -25.63 -1.48
CA LYS A 674 -11.81 -25.51 -2.89
C LYS A 674 -13.20 -26.10 -3.17
N GLU A 675 -13.52 -27.25 -2.59
CA GLU A 675 -14.85 -27.88 -2.72
C GLU A 675 -15.95 -27.02 -2.09
N ARG A 676 -15.69 -26.41 -0.92
CA ARG A 676 -16.65 -25.53 -0.23
C ARG A 676 -16.88 -24.18 -0.92
N VAL A 677 -15.83 -23.57 -1.49
CA VAL A 677 -15.87 -22.21 -2.05
C VAL A 677 -16.19 -22.22 -3.56
N GLY A 678 -15.89 -23.31 -4.26
CA GLY A 678 -16.05 -23.41 -5.72
C GLY A 678 -15.12 -22.44 -6.45
N ASP A 679 -15.67 -21.71 -7.42
CA ASP A 679 -14.91 -20.83 -8.31
C ASP A 679 -14.75 -19.37 -7.79
N ASP A 680 -15.25 -19.02 -6.60
CA ASP A 680 -14.92 -17.72 -5.99
C ASP A 680 -13.45 -17.69 -5.55
N ARG A 681 -12.62 -17.20 -6.46
CA ARG A 681 -11.17 -17.09 -6.31
C ARG A 681 -10.75 -16.10 -5.22
N GLU A 682 -11.53 -15.05 -4.93
CA GLU A 682 -11.23 -14.13 -3.85
C GLU A 682 -11.42 -14.82 -2.50
N ALA A 683 -12.58 -15.47 -2.31
CA ALA A 683 -12.88 -16.23 -1.10
C ALA A 683 -11.92 -17.42 -0.93
N PHE A 684 -11.51 -18.09 -2.03
CA PHE A 684 -10.51 -19.15 -1.98
C PHE A 684 -9.15 -18.62 -1.50
N ASN A 685 -8.69 -17.47 -2.01
CA ASN A 685 -7.45 -16.84 -1.57
C ASN A 685 -7.53 -16.32 -0.13
N GLU A 686 -8.71 -15.88 0.32
CA GLU A 686 -8.96 -15.48 1.71
C GLU A 686 -8.83 -16.68 2.66
N GLU A 687 -9.60 -17.73 2.41
CA GLU A 687 -9.60 -18.97 3.21
C GLU A 687 -8.26 -19.72 3.13
N LEU A 688 -7.53 -19.62 2.00
CA LEU A 688 -6.18 -20.15 1.87
C LEU A 688 -5.15 -19.36 2.71
N GLY A 689 -5.24 -18.03 2.76
CA GLY A 689 -4.40 -17.23 3.67
C GLY A 689 -4.68 -17.58 5.13
N LYS A 690 -5.96 -17.62 5.50
CA LYS A 690 -6.46 -18.13 6.79
C LYS A 690 -5.94 -19.53 7.11
N LEU A 691 -5.80 -20.43 6.12
CA LEU A 691 -5.24 -21.77 6.31
C LEU A 691 -3.76 -21.70 6.70
N TYR A 692 -2.94 -20.91 5.97
CA TYR A 692 -1.52 -20.72 6.31
C TYR A 692 -1.34 -20.20 7.73
N GLU A 693 -2.13 -19.20 8.15
CA GLU A 693 -2.00 -18.66 9.52
C GLU A 693 -2.37 -19.70 10.60
N SER A 694 -3.37 -20.56 10.38
CA SER A 694 -3.64 -21.68 11.32
C SER A 694 -2.51 -22.71 11.39
N TYR A 695 -1.83 -23.01 10.28
CA TYR A 695 -0.67 -23.92 10.31
C TYR A 695 0.57 -23.27 10.92
N ARG A 696 0.75 -21.94 10.80
CA ARG A 696 1.79 -21.23 11.58
C ARG A 696 1.51 -21.32 13.07
N ALA A 697 0.27 -21.06 13.49
CA ALA A 697 -0.12 -21.19 14.89
C ALA A 697 0.17 -22.59 15.46
N GLU A 698 -0.14 -23.66 14.71
CA GLU A 698 0.21 -25.05 15.07
C GLU A 698 1.74 -25.23 15.23
N ILE A 699 2.53 -24.71 14.29
CA ILE A 699 4.01 -24.78 14.30
C ILE A 699 4.59 -23.95 15.45
N ASP A 700 4.02 -22.78 15.78
CA ASP A 700 4.45 -21.91 16.87
C ASP A 700 4.14 -22.53 18.25
N GLU A 701 3.00 -23.20 18.41
CA GLU A 701 2.68 -23.97 19.61
C GLU A 701 3.63 -25.17 19.80
N LEU A 702 4.01 -25.85 18.70
CA LEU A 702 4.95 -26.98 18.71
C LEU A 702 6.41 -26.57 19.06
N PHE A 703 6.81 -25.32 18.79
CA PHE A 703 8.19 -24.83 18.99
C PHE A 703 8.22 -23.60 19.91
N THR A 704 7.91 -23.81 21.19
CA THR A 704 7.37 -22.77 22.08
C THR A 704 8.41 -21.82 22.73
N SER A 705 9.72 -22.12 22.72
CA SER A 705 10.74 -21.25 23.34
C SER A 705 11.85 -20.78 22.38
N PRO A 706 12.43 -19.57 22.57
CA PRO A 706 13.60 -19.11 21.83
C PRO A 706 14.88 -19.91 22.10
N GLU A 707 14.95 -20.62 23.22
CA GLU A 707 16.15 -21.35 23.67
C GLU A 707 16.18 -22.78 23.09
N GLU A 708 15.02 -23.41 22.88
CA GLU A 708 14.88 -24.65 22.09
C GLU A 708 15.15 -24.44 20.59
N ARG A 709 15.32 -23.19 20.13
CA ARG A 709 15.79 -22.89 18.76
C ARG A 709 17.25 -23.33 18.54
N PHE A 710 18.03 -23.57 19.60
CA PHE A 710 19.48 -23.86 19.52
C PHE A 710 20.00 -24.80 20.63
N VAL A 711 19.72 -26.11 20.58
CA VAL A 711 20.35 -27.11 21.50
C VAL A 711 20.92 -28.32 20.75
N ASN A 712 22.01 -28.87 21.30
CA ASN A 712 22.80 -30.01 20.83
C ASN A 712 22.01 -31.34 21.00
N PRO A 713 22.08 -32.36 20.11
CA PRO A 713 21.14 -33.51 20.07
C PRO A 713 21.20 -34.53 21.23
N ALA A 714 21.74 -34.19 22.39
CA ALA A 714 22.06 -35.13 23.45
C ALA A 714 20.93 -35.37 24.48
N ASP A 715 19.91 -34.51 24.55
CA ASP A 715 18.92 -34.53 25.64
C ASP A 715 17.45 -34.54 25.18
N LYS A 716 16.71 -35.52 25.75
CA LYS A 716 15.23 -35.68 25.85
C LYS A 716 14.42 -36.29 24.70
N LEU A 717 14.08 -37.57 24.94
CA LEU A 717 12.75 -38.19 24.88
C LEU A 717 11.57 -37.36 24.29
N ARG A 718 11.02 -37.85 23.15
CA ARG A 718 9.70 -37.54 22.55
C ARG A 718 9.45 -36.13 22.00
N GLN A 719 10.07 -35.81 20.87
CA GLN A 719 9.51 -34.98 19.78
C GLN A 719 10.13 -35.45 18.45
N CYS A 720 9.36 -35.45 17.35
CA CYS A 720 9.78 -36.03 16.05
C CYS A 720 10.66 -35.08 15.19
N VAL A 721 10.99 -33.90 15.69
CA VAL A 721 11.82 -32.89 15.01
C VAL A 721 12.70 -32.26 16.08
N ALA A 722 14.03 -32.22 15.89
CA ALA A 722 14.94 -31.75 16.93
C ALA A 722 15.03 -30.22 17.03
N SER A 723 14.64 -29.49 15.98
CA SER A 723 14.53 -28.02 16.01
C SER A 723 13.61 -27.48 14.91
N ARG A 724 13.11 -26.25 15.10
CA ARG A 724 12.33 -25.54 14.08
C ARG A 724 13.09 -25.36 12.76
N ARG A 725 14.43 -25.16 12.80
CA ARG A 725 15.31 -25.09 11.62
C ARG A 725 15.38 -26.43 10.87
N GLU A 726 15.40 -27.55 11.58
CA GLU A 726 15.32 -28.89 10.96
C GLU A 726 13.95 -29.11 10.29
N GLY A 727 12.85 -28.71 10.94
CA GLY A 727 11.52 -28.75 10.35
C GLY A 727 11.39 -27.91 9.07
N ALA A 728 11.92 -26.69 9.08
CA ALA A 728 12.00 -25.83 7.90
C ALA A 728 12.81 -26.48 6.75
N ALA A 729 13.98 -27.05 7.07
CA ALA A 729 14.85 -27.72 6.11
C ALA A 729 14.24 -29.00 5.53
N ALA A 730 13.56 -29.80 6.37
CA ALA A 730 12.84 -30.99 5.95
C ALA A 730 11.66 -30.63 5.04
N LEU A 731 10.84 -29.63 5.40
CA LEU A 731 9.76 -29.16 4.54
C LEU A 731 10.27 -28.55 3.23
N TRP A 732 11.38 -27.79 3.27
CA TRP A 732 12.04 -27.30 2.07
C TRP A 732 12.43 -28.45 1.14
N HIS A 733 13.17 -29.43 1.65
CA HIS A 733 13.62 -30.58 0.88
C HIS A 733 12.44 -31.38 0.32
N THR A 734 11.42 -31.65 1.13
CA THR A 734 10.18 -32.36 0.77
C THR A 734 9.33 -31.62 -0.27
N GLN A 735 9.30 -30.29 -0.24
CA GLN A 735 8.57 -29.50 -1.23
C GLN A 735 9.33 -29.33 -2.54
N HIS A 736 10.66 -29.29 -2.52
CA HIS A 736 11.51 -29.11 -3.69
C HIS A 736 11.92 -30.45 -4.35
N THR A 737 11.80 -31.58 -3.65
CA THR A 737 11.97 -32.93 -4.18
C THR A 737 10.72 -33.38 -4.93
N ARG A 738 10.88 -33.91 -6.16
CA ARG A 738 9.78 -34.48 -6.95
C ARG A 738 10.21 -35.58 -7.94
N PRO A 739 10.55 -36.79 -7.46
CA PRO A 739 10.85 -37.94 -8.32
C PRO A 739 9.65 -38.39 -9.17
N GLU A 740 8.42 -38.07 -8.76
CA GLU A 740 7.19 -38.49 -9.45
C GLU A 740 6.99 -37.82 -10.81
N LEU A 741 7.56 -36.63 -11.06
CA LEU A 741 7.41 -35.96 -12.36
C LEU A 741 8.10 -36.73 -13.48
N ASP A 742 9.21 -37.42 -13.21
CA ASP A 742 9.90 -38.23 -14.23
C ASP A 742 9.14 -39.51 -14.56
N ARG A 743 8.36 -40.05 -13.61
CA ARG A 743 7.37 -41.11 -13.89
C ARG A 743 6.31 -40.58 -14.84
N HIS A 744 5.61 -39.50 -14.45
CA HIS A 744 4.54 -38.91 -15.25
C HIS A 744 5.02 -38.47 -16.64
N ARG A 745 6.19 -37.85 -16.79
CA ARG A 745 6.77 -37.46 -18.09
C ARG A 745 7.01 -38.68 -19.00
N LYS A 746 7.51 -39.79 -18.45
CA LYS A 746 7.70 -41.05 -19.19
C LYS A 746 6.37 -41.68 -19.60
N ASP A 747 5.38 -41.65 -18.72
CA ASP A 747 4.08 -42.26 -18.98
C ASP A 747 3.24 -41.40 -19.96
N CYS A 748 3.36 -40.06 -19.90
CA CYS A 748 2.85 -39.15 -20.93
C CYS A 748 3.46 -39.41 -22.31
N LEU A 749 4.77 -39.67 -22.40
CA LEU A 749 5.42 -40.00 -23.68
C LEU A 749 4.91 -41.35 -24.25
N LYS A 750 4.81 -42.40 -23.43
CA LYS A 750 4.25 -43.71 -23.86
C LYS A 750 2.77 -43.62 -24.29
N LEU A 751 2.01 -42.72 -23.66
CA LEU A 751 0.62 -42.48 -24.03
C LEU A 751 0.55 -41.68 -25.34
N ALA A 752 1.40 -40.66 -25.51
CA ALA A 752 1.51 -39.89 -26.76
C ALA A 752 1.91 -40.74 -27.98
N GLU A 753 2.69 -41.81 -27.79
CA GLU A 753 3.02 -42.79 -28.84
C GLU A 753 1.80 -43.53 -29.41
N GLN A 754 0.66 -43.54 -28.70
CA GLN A 754 -0.59 -44.18 -29.11
C GLN A 754 -1.59 -43.21 -29.73
N MET A 755 -1.25 -41.92 -29.81
CA MET A 755 -2.17 -40.86 -30.21
C MET A 755 -1.93 -40.35 -31.63
N GLU A 756 -2.99 -39.92 -32.29
CA GLU A 756 -2.93 -39.30 -33.60
C GLU A 756 -2.88 -37.77 -33.54
N ILE A 757 -2.38 -37.15 -34.60
CA ILE A 757 -2.51 -35.71 -34.83
C ILE A 757 -3.93 -35.44 -35.30
N THR A 758 -4.63 -34.49 -34.68
CA THR A 758 -6.00 -34.10 -35.05
C THR A 758 -6.06 -32.64 -35.49
N PHE A 759 -7.03 -32.28 -36.33
CA PHE A 759 -7.25 -30.91 -36.79
C PHE A 759 -8.73 -30.56 -36.81
N SER A 760 -9.15 -29.57 -36.03
CA SER A 760 -10.57 -29.20 -35.89
C SER A 760 -10.77 -27.69 -35.90
N PHE A 761 -11.99 -27.26 -36.25
CA PHE A 761 -12.44 -25.88 -36.08
C PHE A 761 -13.18 -25.77 -34.74
N GLN A 762 -12.65 -24.96 -33.83
CA GLN A 762 -13.20 -24.73 -32.50
C GLN A 762 -13.88 -23.37 -32.48
N HIS A 763 -15.12 -23.32 -32.01
CA HIS A 763 -15.87 -22.08 -31.81
C HIS A 763 -15.66 -21.56 -30.39
N ASP A 764 -15.67 -20.25 -30.19
CA ASP A 764 -15.46 -19.61 -28.88
C ASP A 764 -14.21 -20.15 -28.13
N TYR A 765 -13.11 -20.44 -28.85
CA TYR A 765 -11.93 -21.07 -28.24
C TYR A 765 -11.17 -20.06 -27.36
N GLU A 766 -10.99 -20.42 -26.09
CA GLU A 766 -10.24 -19.62 -25.12
C GLU A 766 -8.73 -19.72 -25.34
N LEU A 767 -8.17 -18.71 -25.99
CA LEU A 767 -6.72 -18.49 -26.13
C LEU A 767 -6.16 -17.81 -24.87
N PRO A 768 -5.07 -18.31 -24.26
CA PRO A 768 -4.43 -17.62 -23.14
C PRO A 768 -3.90 -16.23 -23.50
N SER A 769 -3.48 -16.00 -24.76
CA SER A 769 -2.90 -14.72 -25.21
C SER A 769 -3.92 -13.68 -25.68
N VAL A 770 -5.22 -13.97 -25.60
CA VAL A 770 -6.29 -13.10 -26.09
C VAL A 770 -7.36 -12.92 -25.02
N ALA A 771 -7.92 -11.71 -24.91
CA ALA A 771 -8.92 -11.39 -23.89
C ALA A 771 -10.30 -12.02 -24.19
N LEU A 772 -10.69 -11.99 -25.47
CA LEU A 772 -11.96 -12.52 -25.97
C LEU A 772 -11.75 -13.90 -26.62
N PRO A 773 -12.71 -14.84 -26.45
CA PRO A 773 -12.74 -16.08 -27.22
C PRO A 773 -12.79 -15.82 -28.73
N GLN A 774 -12.29 -16.76 -29.53
CA GLN A 774 -12.26 -16.65 -30.99
C GLN A 774 -12.53 -17.99 -31.66
N ASP A 775 -13.23 -17.97 -32.79
CA ASP A 775 -13.35 -19.12 -33.67
C ASP A 775 -11.99 -19.37 -34.35
N ILE A 776 -11.40 -20.56 -34.15
CA ILE A 776 -10.03 -20.85 -34.58
C ILE A 776 -9.83 -22.31 -34.97
N TYR A 777 -8.89 -22.55 -35.89
CA TYR A 777 -8.44 -23.90 -36.22
C TYR A 777 -7.37 -24.36 -35.22
N VAL A 778 -7.59 -25.51 -34.59
CA VAL A 778 -6.67 -26.13 -33.64
C VAL A 778 -6.08 -27.40 -34.25
N LEU A 779 -4.74 -27.46 -34.30
CA LEU A 779 -3.96 -28.64 -34.67
C LEU A 779 -3.36 -29.24 -33.40
N SER A 780 -3.83 -30.42 -32.97
CA SER A 780 -3.34 -31.08 -31.75
C SER A 780 -2.31 -32.15 -32.10
N VAL A 781 -1.11 -32.04 -31.54
CA VAL A 781 0.05 -32.88 -31.86
C VAL A 781 0.57 -33.59 -30.61
N PRO A 782 0.75 -34.92 -30.61
CA PRO A 782 1.30 -35.65 -29.46
C PRO A 782 2.72 -35.22 -29.06
N PHE A 783 3.02 -35.33 -27.77
CA PHE A 783 4.35 -35.03 -27.21
C PHE A 783 5.47 -35.81 -27.89
N GLY A 784 6.63 -35.15 -28.07
CA GLY A 784 7.85 -35.74 -28.61
C GLY A 784 8.41 -34.96 -29.79
N ALA A 785 9.40 -35.54 -30.49
CA ALA A 785 10.10 -34.88 -31.59
C ALA A 785 9.19 -34.45 -32.77
N GLY A 786 7.97 -34.99 -32.86
CA GLY A 786 6.95 -34.55 -33.82
C GLY A 786 6.43 -33.15 -33.56
N ALA A 787 6.16 -32.80 -32.29
CA ALA A 787 5.66 -31.48 -31.91
C ALA A 787 6.69 -30.36 -32.18
N ILE A 788 7.96 -30.62 -31.89
CA ILE A 788 9.07 -29.68 -32.19
C ILE A 788 9.17 -29.42 -33.70
N LYS A 789 9.16 -30.48 -34.52
CA LYS A 789 9.16 -30.34 -35.99
C LYS A 789 7.93 -29.59 -36.52
N TRP A 790 6.77 -29.74 -35.88
CA TRP A 790 5.58 -28.98 -36.25
C TRP A 790 5.71 -27.50 -35.92
N LYS A 791 6.16 -27.15 -34.71
CA LYS A 791 6.50 -25.79 -34.29
C LYS A 791 7.42 -25.12 -35.32
N GLU A 792 8.58 -25.73 -35.58
CA GLU A 792 9.57 -25.25 -36.56
C GLU A 792 8.96 -25.09 -37.97
N SER A 793 8.11 -26.04 -38.41
CA SER A 793 7.47 -26.01 -39.73
C SER A 793 6.36 -24.96 -39.86
N LEU A 794 5.72 -24.56 -38.75
CA LEU A 794 4.76 -23.45 -38.71
C LEU A 794 5.51 -22.12 -38.73
N GLU A 795 6.56 -21.97 -37.92
CA GLU A 795 7.41 -20.78 -37.84
C GLU A 795 8.11 -20.49 -39.18
N GLN A 796 8.72 -21.50 -39.81
CA GLN A 796 9.34 -21.37 -41.14
C GLN A 796 8.37 -20.95 -42.25
N LYS A 797 7.06 -21.17 -42.06
CA LYS A 797 6.00 -20.75 -42.99
C LYS A 797 5.36 -19.42 -42.62
N GLY A 798 5.80 -18.78 -41.53
CA GLY A 798 5.21 -17.55 -41.00
C GLY A 798 3.79 -17.73 -40.45
N ILE A 799 3.36 -18.96 -40.13
CA ILE A 799 2.05 -19.22 -39.53
C ILE A 799 2.15 -18.88 -38.05
N LYS A 800 1.35 -17.91 -37.59
CA LYS A 800 1.24 -17.55 -36.17
C LYS A 800 0.36 -18.56 -35.45
N PHE A 801 0.71 -18.90 -34.21
CA PHE A 801 -0.07 -19.81 -33.37
C PHE A 801 0.11 -19.50 -31.89
N ASP A 802 -0.87 -19.90 -31.07
CA ASP A 802 -0.66 -20.16 -29.65
C ASP A 802 -0.41 -21.66 -29.46
N ALA A 803 0.57 -22.02 -28.63
CA ALA A 803 0.84 -23.40 -28.26
C ALA A 803 0.44 -23.64 -26.80
N THR A 804 -0.57 -24.47 -26.57
CA THR A 804 -1.02 -24.87 -25.22
C THR A 804 -0.91 -26.37 -25.01
N ILE A 805 -0.54 -26.78 -23.81
CA ILE A 805 -0.58 -28.20 -23.41
C ILE A 805 -2.04 -28.55 -23.08
N HIS A 806 -2.55 -29.61 -23.71
CA HIS A 806 -3.92 -30.07 -23.50
C HIS A 806 -4.11 -30.48 -22.01
N PRO A 807 -5.20 -30.05 -21.34
CA PRO A 807 -5.33 -30.20 -19.89
C PRO A 807 -5.46 -31.66 -19.41
N GLN A 808 -5.81 -32.60 -20.29
CA GLN A 808 -6.10 -34.00 -19.94
C GLN A 808 -5.34 -35.05 -20.78
N LEU A 809 -4.57 -34.62 -21.79
CA LEU A 809 -3.91 -35.52 -22.74
C LEU A 809 -2.49 -35.03 -23.03
N PRO A 810 -1.52 -35.92 -23.36
CA PRO A 810 -0.14 -35.55 -23.69
C PRO A 810 -0.02 -35.00 -25.12
N LEU A 811 -0.76 -33.94 -25.40
CA LEU A 811 -0.84 -33.22 -26.68
C LEU A 811 -0.41 -31.75 -26.48
N ILE A 812 0.18 -31.16 -27.52
CA ILE A 812 0.25 -29.72 -27.70
C ILE A 812 -0.80 -29.31 -28.73
N GLU A 813 -1.71 -28.44 -28.32
CA GLU A 813 -2.66 -27.76 -29.18
C GLU A 813 -1.97 -26.52 -29.78
N PHE A 814 -1.87 -26.50 -31.10
CA PHE A 814 -1.49 -25.31 -31.86
C PHE A 814 -2.76 -24.63 -32.36
N ALA A 815 -3.19 -23.57 -31.70
CA ALA A 815 -4.32 -22.76 -32.15
C ALA A 815 -3.81 -21.75 -33.20
N LEU A 816 -4.13 -22.01 -34.47
CA LEU A 816 -3.48 -21.39 -35.63
C LEU A 816 -4.22 -20.13 -36.08
N LYS A 817 -3.49 -19.01 -36.16
CA LYS A 817 -4.02 -17.69 -36.53
C LYS A 817 -3.84 -17.43 -38.03
N ASP A 818 -4.79 -16.71 -38.64
CA ASP A 818 -4.75 -16.25 -40.04
C ASP A 818 -4.56 -17.36 -41.11
N LEU A 819 -5.15 -18.55 -40.90
CA LEU A 819 -4.95 -19.69 -41.79
C LEU A 819 -5.63 -19.51 -43.16
N SER A 820 -4.87 -19.61 -44.25
CA SER A 820 -5.45 -19.58 -45.60
C SER A 820 -6.30 -20.84 -45.88
N PRO A 821 -7.42 -20.73 -46.62
CA PRO A 821 -8.30 -21.88 -46.92
C PRO A 821 -7.55 -23.08 -47.53
N LYS A 822 -6.59 -22.83 -48.44
CA LYS A 822 -5.75 -23.89 -49.05
C LYS A 822 -4.89 -24.68 -48.07
N VAL A 823 -4.63 -24.14 -46.87
CA VAL A 823 -3.92 -24.83 -45.78
C VAL A 823 -4.92 -25.56 -44.90
N VAL A 824 -6.08 -24.95 -44.61
CA VAL A 824 -7.22 -25.61 -43.94
C VAL A 824 -7.60 -26.90 -44.68
N ASP A 825 -7.87 -26.83 -45.99
CA ASP A 825 -8.26 -27.99 -46.81
C ASP A 825 -7.24 -29.13 -46.73
N LYS A 826 -5.93 -28.80 -46.71
CA LYS A 826 -4.84 -29.78 -46.63
C LYS A 826 -4.67 -30.40 -45.25
N LEU A 827 -4.94 -29.66 -44.18
CA LEU A 827 -4.89 -30.18 -42.82
C LEU A 827 -6.14 -31.00 -42.51
N ALA A 828 -7.33 -30.52 -42.91
CA ALA A 828 -8.59 -31.25 -42.79
C ALA A 828 -8.53 -32.59 -43.55
N ALA A 829 -8.11 -32.60 -44.82
CA ALA A 829 -7.98 -33.82 -45.61
C ALA A 829 -6.90 -34.82 -45.10
N LYS A 830 -6.07 -34.43 -44.11
CA LYS A 830 -4.99 -35.26 -43.57
C LYS A 830 -5.20 -35.67 -42.10
N PHE A 831 -5.88 -34.83 -41.31
CA PHE A 831 -6.00 -34.95 -39.86
C PHE A 831 -7.40 -34.62 -39.32
N GLY A 832 -8.36 -34.26 -40.18
CA GLY A 832 -9.71 -33.85 -39.78
C GLY A 832 -10.62 -34.99 -39.37
N GLU A 833 -10.38 -36.19 -39.87
CA GLU A 833 -11.10 -37.43 -39.51
C GLU A 833 -10.43 -38.19 -38.35
N ASN A 834 -9.27 -37.72 -37.88
CA ASN A 834 -8.51 -38.38 -36.81
C ASN A 834 -9.13 -38.05 -35.45
N ILE A 835 -9.31 -39.05 -34.59
CA ILE A 835 -9.94 -38.91 -33.28
C ILE A 835 -9.07 -39.62 -32.23
N ASN A 836 -8.84 -38.96 -31.10
CA ASN A 836 -8.22 -39.58 -29.92
C ASN A 836 -9.33 -39.84 -28.89
N ASP A 837 -9.92 -41.05 -28.91
CA ASP A 837 -11.00 -41.40 -27.99
C ASP A 837 -10.45 -41.61 -26.55
N LEU A 838 -11.05 -40.92 -25.58
CA LEU A 838 -10.68 -41.00 -24.17
C LEU A 838 -11.02 -42.36 -23.54
N ASP A 839 -12.04 -43.05 -24.05
CA ASP A 839 -12.47 -44.35 -23.52
C ASP A 839 -11.61 -45.52 -24.04
N GLU A 840 -10.96 -45.36 -25.21
CA GLU A 840 -10.01 -46.33 -25.76
C GLU A 840 -8.58 -46.14 -25.22
N LEU A 841 -8.22 -44.92 -24.81
CA LEU A 841 -6.92 -44.61 -24.21
C LEU A 841 -6.86 -45.09 -22.75
N ASN A 842 -5.93 -45.99 -22.44
CA ASN A 842 -5.71 -46.49 -21.08
C ASN A 842 -4.97 -45.47 -20.19
N ILE A 843 -5.64 -44.36 -19.86
CA ILE A 843 -5.09 -43.25 -19.08
C ILE A 843 -5.04 -43.63 -17.59
N PRO A 844 -3.85 -43.64 -16.94
CA PRO A 844 -3.75 -43.87 -15.50
C PRO A 844 -4.50 -42.80 -14.70
N LYS A 845 -5.30 -43.21 -13.72
CA LYS A 845 -6.14 -42.29 -12.90
C LYS A 845 -5.36 -41.23 -12.13
N ASP A 846 -4.06 -41.44 -11.88
CA ASP A 846 -3.17 -40.49 -11.23
C ASP A 846 -2.24 -39.73 -12.21
N LEU A 847 -2.39 -39.92 -13.53
CA LEU A 847 -1.51 -39.30 -14.52
C LEU A 847 -1.67 -37.77 -14.53
N ARG A 848 -0.57 -37.07 -14.27
CA ARG A 848 -0.44 -35.63 -14.53
C ARG A 848 0.15 -35.43 -15.92
N ILE A 849 -0.41 -34.50 -16.69
CA ILE A 849 0.09 -34.17 -18.02
C ILE A 849 1.34 -33.31 -17.88
N ILE A 850 2.51 -33.92 -18.10
CA ILE A 850 3.81 -33.25 -17.96
C ILE A 850 4.53 -33.26 -19.31
N PRO A 851 4.87 -32.08 -19.86
CA PRO A 851 5.60 -32.00 -21.11
C PRO A 851 7.04 -32.54 -20.96
N PRO A 852 7.65 -33.02 -22.06
CA PRO A 852 9.09 -33.21 -22.14
C PRO A 852 9.85 -31.90 -21.85
N ALA A 853 11.09 -31.99 -21.37
CA ALA A 853 11.84 -30.81 -20.89
C ALA A 853 12.16 -29.78 -22.00
N ASP A 854 12.25 -30.23 -23.24
CA ASP A 854 12.43 -29.43 -24.47
C ASP A 854 11.11 -28.89 -25.05
N HIS A 855 9.97 -29.13 -24.38
CA HIS A 855 8.65 -28.60 -24.74
C HIS A 855 8.24 -27.39 -23.87
N ASN A 856 9.21 -26.75 -23.21
CA ASN A 856 9.03 -25.58 -22.33
C ASN A 856 8.51 -24.30 -23.03
N TRP A 857 8.42 -24.32 -24.37
CA TRP A 857 7.86 -23.27 -25.23
C TRP A 857 6.33 -23.31 -25.32
N ALA A 858 5.68 -24.42 -24.92
CA ALA A 858 4.24 -24.53 -24.88
C ALA A 858 3.68 -24.12 -23.50
N THR A 859 2.56 -23.40 -23.50
CA THR A 859 1.94 -22.89 -22.28
C THR A 859 1.16 -24.01 -21.57
N SER A 860 1.54 -24.33 -20.33
CA SER A 860 0.78 -25.26 -19.49
C SER A 860 -0.44 -24.58 -18.88
N ARG A 861 -1.63 -25.15 -19.06
CA ARG A 861 -2.83 -24.80 -18.28
C ARG A 861 -2.80 -25.40 -16.86
N GLN A 862 -1.94 -26.39 -16.59
CA GLN A 862 -1.72 -26.97 -15.26
C GLN A 862 -0.59 -26.25 -14.51
N ASP A 863 -0.87 -25.73 -13.31
CA ASP A 863 0.12 -25.05 -12.47
C ASP A 863 1.09 -26.10 -11.87
N SER A 864 2.38 -26.01 -12.19
CA SER A 864 3.37 -27.00 -11.78
C SER A 864 3.64 -26.99 -10.27
N GLY A 865 3.04 -26.08 -9.51
CA GLY A 865 3.02 -26.07 -8.05
C GLY A 865 4.32 -25.55 -7.47
N VAL A 866 4.26 -24.39 -6.83
CA VAL A 866 5.40 -23.51 -6.60
C VAL A 866 6.22 -23.77 -5.31
N GLY A 867 5.88 -24.78 -4.50
CA GLY A 867 6.55 -25.06 -3.22
C GLY A 867 6.18 -24.08 -2.10
N ALA A 868 4.92 -23.66 -2.07
CA ALA A 868 4.46 -22.53 -1.27
C ALA A 868 4.47 -22.72 0.26
N LEU A 869 4.53 -23.95 0.81
CA LEU A 869 4.51 -24.13 2.27
C LEU A 869 5.82 -23.72 2.90
N ALA A 870 6.97 -24.07 2.30
CA ALA A 870 8.27 -23.70 2.86
C ALA A 870 8.43 -22.16 2.93
N TYR A 871 8.17 -21.44 1.84
CA TYR A 871 8.25 -19.97 1.81
C TYR A 871 7.27 -19.27 2.75
N ASN A 872 6.07 -19.82 2.96
CA ASN A 872 5.05 -19.21 3.81
C ASN A 872 5.22 -19.59 5.28
N LEU A 873 5.27 -20.88 5.62
CA LEU A 873 5.24 -21.34 7.01
C LEU A 873 6.58 -21.10 7.73
N PHE A 874 7.69 -21.08 7.00
CA PHE A 874 9.05 -20.89 7.53
C PHE A 874 9.77 -19.71 6.88
N THR A 875 9.08 -18.57 6.77
CA THR A 875 9.64 -17.36 6.13
C THR A 875 10.92 -16.89 6.86
N GLU A 876 10.92 -16.88 8.19
CA GLU A 876 12.05 -16.42 9.02
C GLU A 876 13.28 -17.32 8.85
N GLU A 877 13.10 -18.63 8.88
CA GLU A 877 14.17 -19.62 8.77
C GLU A 877 14.79 -19.63 7.37
N VAL A 878 13.98 -19.40 6.33
CA VAL A 878 14.49 -19.23 4.96
C VAL A 878 15.23 -17.89 4.82
N CYS A 879 14.75 -16.81 5.44
CA CYS A 879 15.49 -15.54 5.48
C CYS A 879 16.86 -15.72 6.16
N GLN A 880 16.91 -16.35 7.34
CA GLN A 880 18.16 -16.62 8.04
C GLN A 880 19.09 -17.51 7.21
N GLN A 881 18.56 -18.57 6.58
CA GLN A 881 19.37 -19.45 5.73
C GLN A 881 19.99 -18.71 4.54
N LEU A 882 19.29 -17.73 3.94
CA LEU A 882 19.81 -16.91 2.84
C LEU A 882 20.90 -15.93 3.31
N GLN A 883 20.78 -15.40 4.54
CA GLN A 883 21.80 -14.54 5.15
C GLN A 883 23.05 -15.33 5.56
N ASP A 884 22.87 -16.53 6.11
CA ASP A 884 23.94 -17.46 6.51
C ASP A 884 24.68 -18.04 5.29
N PHE A 885 23.99 -18.21 4.15
CA PHE A 885 24.48 -18.95 2.98
C PHE A 885 25.83 -18.45 2.48
N GLN A 886 26.80 -19.34 2.32
CA GLN A 886 28.09 -19.05 1.69
C GLN A 886 28.24 -19.77 0.36
N PHE A 887 28.81 -19.05 -0.61
CA PHE A 887 29.19 -19.58 -1.91
C PHE A 887 30.59 -20.19 -1.82
N ASP A 888 30.68 -21.39 -1.25
CA ASP A 888 31.96 -22.08 -1.10
C ASP A 888 32.32 -22.92 -2.35
N GLU A 889 31.33 -23.61 -2.92
CA GLU A 889 31.55 -24.58 -4.00
C GLU A 889 30.49 -24.48 -5.12
N ILE A 890 30.95 -24.49 -6.38
CA ILE A 890 30.08 -24.60 -7.56
C ILE A 890 30.54 -25.79 -8.41
N LYS A 891 29.61 -26.68 -8.78
CA LYS A 891 29.88 -27.80 -9.70
C LYS A 891 29.52 -27.44 -11.14
N VAL A 892 30.46 -27.66 -12.06
CA VAL A 892 30.38 -27.28 -13.47
C VAL A 892 30.41 -28.51 -14.37
N LEU A 893 29.44 -28.62 -15.26
CA LEU A 893 29.24 -29.71 -16.21
C LEU A 893 29.58 -29.27 -17.65
N GLY A 894 29.70 -30.25 -18.55
CA GLY A 894 29.83 -29.97 -20.00
C GLY A 894 31.23 -29.51 -20.46
N ILE A 895 32.24 -29.58 -19.60
CA ILE A 895 33.61 -29.10 -19.89
C ILE A 895 34.24 -29.75 -21.13
N LYS A 896 33.81 -30.98 -21.49
CA LYS A 896 34.28 -31.76 -22.66
C LYS A 896 33.61 -31.38 -23.98
N TYR A 897 32.68 -30.43 -24.00
CA TYR A 897 31.87 -30.07 -25.17
C TYR A 897 31.94 -28.56 -25.49
N ASN A 898 32.88 -27.83 -24.88
CA ASN A 898 33.02 -26.38 -24.98
C ASN A 898 34.46 -25.98 -25.38
N HIS A 899 34.80 -24.68 -25.34
CA HIS A 899 36.12 -24.16 -25.74
C HIS A 899 37.32 -24.79 -24.99
N PHE A 900 37.09 -25.39 -23.81
CA PHE A 900 38.10 -26.08 -23.01
C PHE A 900 38.05 -27.62 -23.14
N ALA A 901 37.37 -28.18 -24.15
CA ALA A 901 37.21 -29.63 -24.31
C ALA A 901 38.54 -30.42 -24.36
N ASN A 902 39.60 -29.80 -24.86
CA ASN A 902 40.93 -30.39 -24.98
C ASN A 902 41.89 -29.99 -23.83
N GLU A 903 41.44 -29.20 -22.85
CA GLU A 903 42.31 -28.68 -21.78
C GLU A 903 42.45 -29.65 -20.59
N ASN A 904 43.64 -29.65 -19.99
CA ASN A 904 43.96 -30.52 -18.86
C ASN A 904 44.00 -29.70 -17.57
N PHE A 905 42.83 -29.58 -16.93
CA PHE A 905 42.64 -28.91 -15.64
C PHE A 905 43.41 -29.55 -14.47
N SER A 906 43.95 -30.77 -14.63
CA SER A 906 44.85 -31.40 -13.64
C SER A 906 46.32 -30.94 -13.77
N SER A 907 46.66 -30.16 -14.81
CA SER A 907 48.03 -29.70 -15.07
C SER A 907 48.49 -28.61 -14.09
N LYS A 908 49.82 -28.38 -14.05
CA LYS A 908 50.44 -27.34 -13.20
C LYS A 908 49.94 -25.91 -13.52
N GLN A 909 49.37 -25.67 -14.71
CA GLN A 909 48.83 -24.38 -15.14
C GLN A 909 47.55 -23.97 -14.40
N TRP A 910 46.73 -24.96 -13.99
CA TRP A 910 45.43 -24.73 -13.36
C TRP A 910 45.46 -25.04 -11.85
N LYS A 911 46.35 -25.94 -11.41
CA LYS A 911 46.44 -26.37 -10.01
C LYS A 911 46.76 -25.19 -9.06
N LYS A 912 45.84 -24.89 -8.14
CA LYS A 912 45.87 -23.73 -7.22
C LYS A 912 45.84 -22.34 -7.91
N ARG A 913 45.57 -22.27 -9.21
CA ARG A 913 45.37 -20.99 -9.90
C ARG A 913 43.99 -20.46 -9.55
N SER A 914 43.92 -19.24 -9.02
CA SER A 914 42.67 -18.49 -8.98
C SER A 914 42.42 -17.89 -10.37
N VAL A 915 41.17 -17.96 -10.82
CA VAL A 915 40.70 -17.33 -12.06
C VAL A 915 39.45 -16.53 -11.76
N THR A 916 39.25 -15.44 -12.49
CA THR A 916 37.96 -14.75 -12.53
C THR A 916 37.04 -15.48 -13.50
N LEU A 917 35.81 -15.73 -13.07
CA LEU A 917 34.72 -16.25 -13.88
C LEU A 917 33.62 -15.20 -14.02
N GLU A 918 32.92 -15.27 -15.15
CA GLU A 918 31.71 -14.50 -15.44
C GLU A 918 30.55 -15.46 -15.71
N VAL A 919 29.35 -15.11 -15.26
CA VAL A 919 28.10 -15.82 -15.60
C VAL A 919 27.51 -15.22 -16.87
N GLY A 920 27.91 -15.76 -18.02
CA GLY A 920 27.36 -15.43 -19.32
C GLY A 920 26.07 -16.19 -19.65
N ILE A 921 25.58 -15.98 -20.88
CA ILE A 921 24.45 -16.69 -21.46
C ILE A 921 24.95 -17.60 -22.58
N PHE A 922 24.40 -18.81 -22.69
CA PHE A 922 24.61 -19.67 -23.84
C PHE A 922 23.74 -19.18 -25.02
N GLU A 923 24.37 -18.58 -26.02
CA GLU A 923 23.71 -18.13 -27.25
C GLU A 923 23.91 -19.16 -28.37
N LEU A 924 22.80 -19.58 -28.98
CA LEU A 924 22.80 -20.49 -30.13
C LEU A 924 21.99 -19.86 -31.28
N PRO A 925 22.44 -19.97 -32.55
CA PRO A 925 21.61 -19.65 -33.71
C PRO A 925 20.29 -20.44 -33.67
N GLU A 926 19.18 -19.86 -34.12
CA GLU A 926 17.87 -20.55 -34.20
C GLU A 926 17.91 -21.82 -35.06
N SER A 927 18.86 -21.90 -35.99
CA SER A 927 19.11 -23.08 -36.83
C SER A 927 19.89 -24.21 -36.11
N HIS A 928 20.33 -24.02 -34.87
CA HIS A 928 21.06 -25.04 -34.13
C HIS A 928 20.10 -26.12 -33.57
N PRO A 929 20.36 -27.44 -33.75
CA PRO A 929 19.46 -28.51 -33.30
C PRO A 929 19.11 -28.51 -31.81
N GLU A 930 19.95 -27.87 -30.98
CA GLU A 930 19.75 -27.74 -29.53
C GLU A 930 19.41 -26.31 -29.08
N HIS A 931 19.03 -25.41 -30.00
CA HIS A 931 18.67 -24.02 -29.69
C HIS A 931 17.63 -23.95 -28.56
N TYR A 932 16.48 -24.61 -28.71
CA TYR A 932 15.42 -24.61 -27.69
C TYR A 932 15.82 -25.26 -26.36
N ARG A 933 16.89 -26.06 -26.35
CA ARG A 933 17.37 -26.78 -25.17
C ARG A 933 18.34 -25.96 -24.33
N TYR A 934 19.22 -25.18 -24.96
CA TYR A 934 20.30 -24.47 -24.26
C TYR A 934 20.32 -22.95 -24.49
N ASN A 935 19.59 -22.40 -25.46
CA ASN A 935 19.63 -20.97 -25.73
C ASN A 935 19.03 -20.16 -24.56
N GLY A 936 19.81 -19.24 -24.01
CA GLY A 936 19.44 -18.50 -22.81
C GLY A 936 19.69 -19.24 -21.48
N THR A 937 20.45 -20.36 -21.48
CA THR A 937 20.88 -21.04 -20.25
C THR A 937 22.14 -20.34 -19.68
N PRO A 938 22.23 -20.10 -18.35
CA PRO A 938 23.45 -19.55 -17.75
C PRO A 938 24.67 -20.45 -17.96
N ILE A 939 25.79 -19.86 -18.37
CA ILE A 939 27.07 -20.55 -18.57
C ILE A 939 28.22 -19.81 -17.90
N LEU A 940 29.16 -20.56 -17.33
CA LEU A 940 30.37 -19.98 -16.76
C LEU A 940 31.43 -19.77 -17.84
N GLN A 941 32.04 -18.59 -17.84
CA GLN A 941 33.06 -18.19 -18.80
C GLN A 941 34.36 -17.79 -18.08
N ILE A 942 35.49 -18.02 -18.75
CA ILE A 942 36.81 -17.51 -18.37
C ILE A 942 37.36 -16.78 -19.60
N ASP A 943 37.74 -15.50 -19.46
CA ASP A 943 38.24 -14.65 -20.55
C ASP A 943 37.34 -14.68 -21.81
N GLY A 944 36.01 -14.59 -21.60
CA GLY A 944 34.99 -14.66 -22.66
C GLY A 944 34.77 -16.05 -23.29
N LYS A 945 35.45 -17.10 -22.80
CA LYS A 945 35.31 -18.47 -23.32
C LYS A 945 34.46 -19.33 -22.40
N ASN A 946 33.43 -19.96 -22.96
CA ASN A 946 32.58 -20.97 -22.31
C ASN A 946 33.40 -22.11 -21.67
N LEU A 947 33.35 -22.21 -20.33
CA LEU A 947 33.89 -23.30 -19.53
C LEU A 947 32.89 -24.47 -19.45
N GLY A 948 31.65 -24.17 -19.07
CA GLY A 948 30.61 -25.16 -18.84
C GLY A 948 29.43 -24.61 -18.02
N THR A 949 28.33 -25.36 -17.97
CA THR A 949 27.10 -24.97 -17.28
C THR A 949 27.08 -25.45 -15.82
N PHE A 950 26.29 -24.80 -14.98
CA PHE A 950 26.09 -25.22 -13.58
C PHE A 950 25.42 -26.60 -13.50
N ALA A 951 25.86 -27.44 -12.57
CA ALA A 951 25.11 -28.65 -12.22
C ALA A 951 23.72 -28.29 -11.66
N PRO A 952 22.68 -29.13 -11.87
CA PRO A 952 21.32 -28.83 -11.39
C PRO A 952 21.24 -28.63 -9.88
N ASP A 953 22.03 -29.37 -9.11
CA ASP A 953 22.10 -29.39 -7.65
C ASP A 953 23.13 -28.42 -7.04
N SER A 954 23.80 -27.61 -7.87
CA SER A 954 24.77 -26.60 -7.43
C SER A 954 24.11 -25.23 -7.22
N PRO A 955 24.57 -24.40 -6.26
CA PRO A 955 24.20 -22.98 -6.23
C PRO A 955 24.62 -22.30 -7.54
N LYS A 956 23.85 -21.27 -7.93
CA LYS A 956 24.01 -20.56 -9.22
C LYS A 956 23.90 -19.07 -9.00
N LEU A 957 24.90 -18.32 -9.45
CA LEU A 957 24.85 -16.86 -9.43
C LEU A 957 24.04 -16.32 -10.62
N PRO A 958 23.39 -15.15 -10.49
CA PRO A 958 22.69 -14.48 -11.59
C PRO A 958 23.60 -14.21 -12.80
N ILE A 959 23.00 -14.11 -13.99
CA ILE A 959 23.68 -13.67 -15.22
C ILE A 959 24.30 -12.28 -14.99
N GLY A 960 25.52 -12.08 -15.51
CA GLY A 960 26.32 -10.88 -15.32
C GLY A 960 27.10 -10.82 -13.99
N ALA A 961 26.96 -11.81 -13.11
CA ALA A 961 27.77 -11.89 -11.91
C ALA A 961 29.22 -12.30 -12.25
N THR A 962 30.19 -11.76 -11.51
CA THR A 962 31.61 -12.12 -11.61
C THR A 962 32.14 -12.56 -10.25
N PHE A 963 33.07 -13.51 -10.24
CA PHE A 963 33.68 -14.03 -9.02
C PHE A 963 35.02 -14.71 -9.29
N ALA A 964 35.88 -14.80 -8.27
CA ALA A 964 37.12 -15.56 -8.34
C ALA A 964 36.92 -16.97 -7.75
N ALA A 965 37.50 -17.98 -8.41
CA ALA A 965 37.52 -19.35 -7.89
C ALA A 965 38.81 -20.09 -8.27
N THR A 966 39.10 -21.19 -7.58
CA THR A 966 40.13 -22.17 -7.98
C THR A 966 39.48 -23.44 -8.52
N LEU A 967 40.05 -24.01 -9.58
CA LEU A 967 39.48 -25.17 -10.27
C LEU A 967 40.04 -26.48 -9.71
N GLN A 968 39.15 -27.40 -9.38
CA GLN A 968 39.46 -28.78 -8.99
C GLN A 968 38.71 -29.75 -9.93
N PRO A 969 39.41 -30.55 -10.76
CA PRO A 969 38.75 -31.48 -11.66
C PRO A 969 38.10 -32.66 -10.90
N ASP A 970 36.88 -33.02 -11.31
CA ASP A 970 36.07 -34.12 -10.78
C ASP A 970 35.46 -34.93 -11.94
N GLY A 971 36.21 -35.93 -12.43
CA GLY A 971 35.77 -36.83 -13.51
C GLY A 971 35.50 -36.13 -14.85
N SER A 972 34.23 -35.94 -15.20
CA SER A 972 33.76 -35.19 -16.38
C SER A 972 33.25 -33.78 -16.04
N SER A 973 33.50 -33.33 -14.81
CA SER A 973 33.07 -32.04 -14.25
C SER A 973 34.23 -31.30 -13.56
N ILE A 974 34.00 -30.05 -13.16
CA ILE A 974 34.94 -29.26 -12.35
C ILE A 974 34.20 -28.75 -11.12
N ILE A 975 34.83 -28.86 -9.97
CA ILE A 975 34.44 -28.16 -8.74
C ILE A 975 35.22 -26.85 -8.69
N LEU A 976 34.50 -25.74 -8.60
CA LEU A 976 35.06 -24.42 -8.33
C LEU A 976 35.02 -24.20 -6.82
N LYS A 977 36.18 -24.07 -6.18
CA LYS A 977 36.26 -23.52 -4.81
C LYS A 977 36.23 -22.00 -4.95
N VAL A 978 35.10 -21.39 -4.65
CA VAL A 978 34.82 -19.96 -4.85
C VAL A 978 35.45 -19.17 -3.69
N ASN A 979 35.82 -17.92 -3.95
CA ASN A 979 36.12 -16.94 -2.91
C ASN A 979 34.86 -16.07 -2.67
N PRO A 980 34.11 -16.24 -1.56
CA PRO A 980 32.86 -15.50 -1.33
C PRO A 980 33.01 -13.98 -1.36
N GLU A 981 34.16 -13.45 -0.89
CA GLU A 981 34.44 -12.00 -0.87
C GLU A 981 34.66 -11.39 -2.26
N SER A 982 34.88 -12.23 -3.28
CA SER A 982 35.10 -11.79 -4.66
C SER A 982 33.84 -11.75 -5.53
N ILE A 983 32.69 -12.16 -4.98
CA ILE A 983 31.42 -12.24 -5.71
C ILE A 983 30.85 -10.84 -5.88
N ASN A 984 30.82 -10.38 -7.13
CA ASN A 984 30.17 -9.15 -7.53
C ASN A 984 28.95 -9.50 -8.37
N LEU A 985 27.75 -9.20 -7.85
CA LEU A 985 26.54 -9.16 -8.67
C LEU A 985 26.64 -7.97 -9.64
N PRO A 986 25.99 -8.01 -10.81
CA PRO A 986 26.03 -6.89 -11.73
C PRO A 986 25.48 -5.62 -11.05
N GLU A 987 26.24 -4.53 -11.14
CA GLU A 987 25.71 -3.21 -10.85
C GLU A 987 24.64 -2.90 -11.90
N VAL A 988 23.46 -2.56 -11.41
CA VAL A 988 22.34 -2.20 -12.24
C VAL A 988 21.84 -0.86 -11.73
N PRO A 989 21.94 0.23 -12.50
CA PRO A 989 21.27 1.46 -12.15
C PRO A 989 19.78 1.15 -12.13
N LEU A 990 19.18 1.21 -10.94
CA LEU A 990 17.74 1.24 -10.83
C LEU A 990 17.24 2.49 -11.58
N PRO A 991 16.08 2.45 -12.26
CA PRO A 991 15.45 3.67 -12.73
C PRO A 991 15.38 4.63 -11.55
N GLU A 992 16.04 5.79 -11.64
CA GLU A 992 15.86 6.85 -10.67
C GLU A 992 14.40 7.27 -10.80
N SER A 993 13.53 6.73 -9.93
CA SER A 993 12.13 7.13 -9.87
C SER A 993 12.14 8.64 -9.78
N GLU A 994 11.51 9.31 -10.77
CA GLU A 994 11.58 10.76 -11.06
C GLU A 994 12.49 11.52 -10.09
N PRO A 995 13.56 12.22 -10.52
CA PRO A 995 14.09 13.27 -9.68
C PRO A 995 12.89 14.14 -9.35
N LYS A 996 12.43 14.04 -8.09
CA LYS A 996 11.36 14.90 -7.63
C LYS A 996 11.89 16.26 -8.02
N LEU A 997 11.03 17.08 -8.60
CA LEU A 997 11.09 18.48 -8.24
C LEU A 997 10.86 18.46 -6.74
N ASP A 998 11.95 18.22 -6.02
CA ASP A 998 12.03 18.14 -4.60
C ASP A 998 12.03 19.58 -4.12
N THR A 999 11.16 20.41 -4.67
CA THR A 999 10.85 21.70 -4.13
C THR A 999 10.46 21.50 -2.67
N ALA A 1000 9.84 20.40 -2.25
CA ALA A 1000 9.62 20.12 -0.83
C ALA A 1000 10.91 19.89 0.02
N GLY A 1001 11.93 19.18 -0.47
CA GLY A 1001 13.19 18.92 0.24
C GLY A 1001 14.27 19.97 0.00
N GLN A 1002 14.36 20.53 -1.21
CA GLN A 1002 15.08 21.77 -1.55
C GLN A 1002 14.47 22.98 -0.85
N PHE A 1003 13.15 23.18 -0.75
CA PHE A 1003 12.58 24.23 0.13
C PHE A 1003 12.87 23.93 1.59
N ARG A 1004 12.87 22.66 2.05
CA ARG A 1004 13.30 22.35 3.42
C ARG A 1004 14.79 22.63 3.64
N ALA A 1005 15.66 22.37 2.68
CA ALA A 1005 17.08 22.67 2.73
C ALA A 1005 17.34 24.19 2.64
N ILE A 1006 16.64 24.90 1.74
CA ILE A 1006 16.68 26.36 1.60
C ILE A 1006 16.12 27.03 2.86
N HIS A 1007 15.01 26.55 3.43
CA HIS A 1007 14.47 27.08 4.69
C HIS A 1007 15.39 26.79 5.87
N ARG A 1008 16.01 25.60 5.95
CA ARG A 1008 17.04 25.31 6.96
C ARG A 1008 18.25 26.20 6.81
N GLU A 1009 18.74 26.40 5.59
CA GLU A 1009 19.90 27.25 5.31
C GLU A 1009 19.59 28.73 5.56
N LEU A 1010 18.38 29.20 5.24
CA LEU A 1010 17.91 30.55 5.57
C LEU A 1010 17.76 30.75 7.08
N TRP A 1011 17.17 29.80 7.81
CA TRP A 1011 17.04 29.85 9.27
C TRP A 1011 18.41 29.74 9.97
N ARG A 1012 19.30 28.85 9.50
CA ARG A 1012 20.69 28.72 9.96
C ARG A 1012 21.43 30.06 9.80
N LYS A 1013 21.24 30.71 8.65
CA LYS A 1013 21.81 32.03 8.37
C LYS A 1013 21.18 33.12 9.23
N GLU A 1014 19.87 33.14 9.43
CA GLU A 1014 19.18 34.06 10.34
C GLU A 1014 19.71 33.93 11.78
N MET A 1015 19.91 32.70 12.26
CA MET A 1015 20.55 32.44 13.57
C MET A 1015 22.00 32.92 13.62
N TYR A 1016 22.77 32.77 12.53
CA TYR A 1016 24.13 33.32 12.43
C TYR A 1016 24.14 34.85 12.41
N ASP A 1017 23.27 35.49 11.64
CA ASP A 1017 23.18 36.96 11.54
C ASP A 1017 22.73 37.57 12.90
N ASN A 1018 21.81 36.91 13.60
CA ASN A 1018 21.42 37.26 14.98
C ASN A 1018 22.60 37.14 15.96
N LEU A 1019 23.41 36.08 15.83
CA LEU A 1019 24.63 35.89 16.63
C LEU A 1019 25.66 36.99 16.37
N VAL A 1020 25.91 37.32 15.09
CA VAL A 1020 26.79 38.40 14.67
C VAL A 1020 26.31 39.75 15.21
N GLY A 1021 25.01 40.05 15.10
CA GLY A 1021 24.42 41.28 15.64
C GLY A 1021 24.57 41.40 17.16
N ALA A 1022 24.39 40.31 17.90
CA ALA A 1022 24.61 40.28 19.35
C ALA A 1022 26.09 40.48 19.72
N ILE A 1023 27.02 39.86 18.98
CA ILE A 1023 28.47 40.03 19.18
C ILE A 1023 28.89 41.47 18.86
N ALA A 1024 28.45 42.03 17.72
CA ALA A 1024 28.73 43.41 17.32
C ALA A 1024 28.23 44.42 18.36
N THR A 1025 26.95 44.31 18.76
CA THR A 1025 26.34 45.18 19.77
C THR A 1025 27.12 45.14 21.10
N THR A 1026 27.49 43.93 21.55
CA THR A 1026 28.24 43.75 22.82
C THR A 1026 29.66 44.31 22.71
N TYR A 1027 30.32 44.13 21.56
CA TYR A 1027 31.65 44.65 21.30
C TYR A 1027 31.66 46.19 21.21
N GLU A 1028 30.71 46.80 20.49
CA GLU A 1028 30.55 48.25 20.40
C GLU A 1028 30.28 48.89 21.77
N GLN A 1029 29.40 48.29 22.58
CA GLN A 1029 29.12 48.76 23.95
C GLN A 1029 30.36 48.72 24.85
N ARG A 1030 31.24 47.74 24.67
CA ARG A 1030 32.49 47.63 25.46
C ARG A 1030 33.56 48.58 24.96
N GLN A 1031 33.71 48.74 23.65
CA GLN A 1031 34.60 49.74 23.06
C GLN A 1031 34.18 51.17 23.43
N ALA A 1032 32.88 51.48 23.49
CA ALA A 1032 32.39 52.78 23.94
C ALA A 1032 32.70 53.09 25.42
N ASN A 1033 32.89 52.05 26.25
CA ASN A 1033 33.21 52.15 27.67
C ASN A 1033 34.72 52.01 27.98
N GLN A 1034 35.58 51.82 26.97
CA GLN A 1034 37.02 51.62 27.15
C GLN A 1034 37.86 52.59 26.32
N SER A 1035 39.04 52.96 26.84
CA SER A 1035 39.98 53.82 26.14
C SER A 1035 40.83 53.01 25.16
N ALA A 1036 40.40 52.92 23.89
CA ALA A 1036 41.15 52.44 22.72
C ALA A 1036 42.18 51.33 23.00
N SER A 1037 41.70 50.12 23.30
CA SER A 1037 42.55 48.93 23.47
C SER A 1037 42.75 48.19 22.14
N ASN A 1038 43.97 47.75 21.86
CA ASN A 1038 44.31 46.89 20.72
C ASN A 1038 44.24 45.38 21.07
N GLU A 1039 43.69 45.02 22.23
CA GLU A 1039 43.60 43.63 22.69
C GLU A 1039 42.37 42.90 22.12
N ILE A 1040 42.40 41.56 22.17
CA ILE A 1040 41.27 40.72 21.77
C ILE A 1040 40.24 40.75 22.88
N GLU A 1041 39.04 41.26 22.59
CA GLU A 1041 37.93 41.22 23.54
C GLU A 1041 37.32 39.83 23.64
N GLN A 1042 36.89 39.45 24.85
CA GLN A 1042 36.19 38.18 25.09
C GLN A 1042 34.97 38.38 25.97
N PHE A 1043 33.88 37.71 25.61
CA PHE A 1043 32.63 37.69 26.38
C PHE A 1043 31.85 36.41 26.15
N LYS A 1044 31.04 36.04 27.15
CA LYS A 1044 30.14 34.89 27.05
C LYS A 1044 28.99 35.20 26.10
N ILE A 1045 28.47 34.13 25.48
CA ILE A 1045 27.19 34.11 24.77
C ILE A 1045 26.38 33.02 25.45
N GLY A 1046 25.33 33.43 26.17
CA GLY A 1046 24.59 32.53 27.06
C GLY A 1046 25.50 31.82 28.08
N SER A 1047 25.10 30.62 28.48
CA SER A 1047 25.75 29.84 29.52
C SER A 1047 27.09 29.21 29.08
N HIS A 1048 27.14 28.66 27.85
CA HIS A 1048 28.17 27.69 27.42
C HIS A 1048 29.14 28.15 26.33
N TRP A 1049 28.91 29.31 25.70
CA TRP A 1049 29.75 29.80 24.59
C TRP A 1049 30.52 31.06 24.98
N THR A 1050 31.60 31.34 24.25
CA THR A 1050 32.45 32.53 24.42
C THR A 1050 32.90 33.03 23.06
N ALA A 1051 32.59 34.29 22.75
CA ALA A 1051 33.15 35.02 21.62
C ALA A 1051 34.52 35.59 21.99
N TYR A 1052 35.42 35.59 21.00
CA TYR A 1052 36.68 36.31 21.01
C TYR A 1052 36.69 37.20 19.76
N VAL A 1053 36.79 38.51 19.92
CA VAL A 1053 36.69 39.52 18.85
C VAL A 1053 37.99 40.31 18.76
N GLN A 1054 38.55 40.40 17.56
CA GLN A 1054 39.76 41.18 17.27
C GLN A 1054 39.40 42.61 16.84
N PRO A 1055 40.32 43.59 17.00
CA PRO A 1055 40.14 44.95 16.48
C PRO A 1055 39.89 45.04 14.96
N SER A 1056 40.27 44.02 14.19
CA SER A 1056 39.95 43.87 12.74
C SER A 1056 38.48 43.55 12.45
N GLY A 1057 37.66 43.31 13.48
CA GLY A 1057 36.31 42.76 13.36
C GLY A 1057 36.26 41.23 13.26
N ASP A 1058 37.40 40.54 13.16
CA ASP A 1058 37.43 39.07 13.09
C ASP A 1058 37.01 38.47 14.43
N PHE A 1059 36.04 37.55 14.41
CA PHE A 1059 35.57 36.86 15.60
C PHE A 1059 35.64 35.33 15.49
N ILE A 1060 35.74 34.69 16.65
CA ILE A 1060 35.58 33.25 16.82
C ILE A 1060 34.72 32.98 18.05
N VAL A 1061 33.68 32.17 17.90
CA VAL A 1061 32.91 31.62 19.02
C VAL A 1061 33.43 30.22 19.34
N ARG A 1062 33.63 29.94 20.64
CA ARG A 1062 33.99 28.61 21.14
C ARG A 1062 33.06 28.17 22.26
N ASN A 1063 32.89 26.86 22.41
CA ASN A 1063 32.28 26.28 23.61
C ASN A 1063 33.32 26.06 24.72
N GLU A 1064 32.85 25.63 25.90
CA GLU A 1064 33.69 25.33 27.07
C GLU A 1064 34.80 24.31 26.79
N GLY A 1065 34.55 23.35 25.90
CA GLY A 1065 35.54 22.38 25.40
C GLY A 1065 36.58 22.98 24.44
N LYS A 1066 36.64 24.31 24.30
CA LYS A 1066 37.50 25.08 23.38
C LYS A 1066 37.33 24.74 21.89
N ARG A 1067 36.27 24.02 21.51
CA ARG A 1067 35.96 23.73 20.11
C ARG A 1067 35.34 24.98 19.48
N THR A 1068 35.76 25.30 18.27
CA THR A 1068 35.18 26.36 17.44
C THR A 1068 33.73 26.01 17.09
N ILE A 1069 32.83 26.96 17.30
CA ILE A 1069 31.40 26.87 16.96
C ILE A 1069 31.11 27.57 15.64
N CYS A 1070 31.54 28.83 15.51
CA CYS A 1070 31.51 29.61 14.27
C CYS A 1070 32.67 30.63 14.25
N ARG A 1071 32.97 31.18 13.06
CA ARG A 1071 33.93 32.27 12.85
C ARG A 1071 33.46 33.16 11.70
N GLY A 1072 33.76 34.44 11.79
CA GLY A 1072 33.51 35.39 10.72
C GLY A 1072 34.11 36.76 11.01
N ASN A 1073 33.65 37.77 10.29
CA ASN A 1073 34.05 39.15 10.51
C ASN A 1073 32.82 40.06 10.67
N LEU A 1074 32.79 40.84 11.75
CA LEU A 1074 31.67 41.72 12.13
C LEU A 1074 31.46 42.89 11.17
N GLN A 1075 32.49 43.31 10.44
CA GLN A 1075 32.46 44.47 9.54
C GLN A 1075 32.04 44.08 8.11
N THR A 1076 32.38 42.86 7.66
CA THR A 1076 32.06 42.37 6.31
C THR A 1076 30.85 41.43 6.27
N GLY A 1077 30.45 40.84 7.41
CA GLY A 1077 29.43 39.79 7.47
C GLY A 1077 29.88 38.44 6.89
N GLU A 1078 31.19 38.24 6.69
CA GLU A 1078 31.73 37.03 6.06
C GLU A 1078 31.69 35.81 7.01
N GLU A 1079 31.12 34.69 6.54
CA GLU A 1079 31.16 33.38 7.22
C GLU A 1079 32.47 32.64 6.89
N ILE A 1080 33.45 32.70 7.79
CA ILE A 1080 34.75 32.00 7.64
C ILE A 1080 34.66 30.55 8.13
N PHE A 1081 33.84 30.30 9.14
CA PHE A 1081 33.46 28.96 9.59
C PHE A 1081 31.99 29.00 10.03
N PRO A 1082 31.07 28.40 9.24
CA PRO A 1082 29.64 28.60 9.42
C PRO A 1082 29.13 27.98 10.72
N LEU A 1083 28.07 28.57 11.27
CA LEU A 1083 27.28 27.95 12.35
C LEU A 1083 26.52 26.76 11.77
N SER A 1084 26.72 25.54 12.31
CA SER A 1084 26.01 24.34 11.85
C SER A 1084 24.56 24.29 12.36
N GLU A 1085 23.68 23.50 11.71
CA GLU A 1085 22.27 23.37 12.12
C GLU A 1085 22.10 23.01 13.60
N GLU A 1086 22.87 22.02 14.11
CA GLU A 1086 22.87 21.64 15.53
C GLU A 1086 23.16 22.82 16.46
N ARG A 1087 24.08 23.70 16.08
CA ARG A 1087 24.49 24.86 16.87
C ARG A 1087 23.52 26.03 16.70
N ALA A 1088 22.90 26.18 15.54
CA ALA A 1088 21.79 27.12 15.35
C ALA A 1088 20.60 26.77 16.27
N SER A 1089 20.26 25.47 16.43
CA SER A 1089 19.25 25.03 17.41
C SER A 1089 19.67 25.27 18.86
N GLU A 1090 20.95 25.05 19.22
CA GLU A 1090 21.46 25.40 20.55
C GLU A 1090 21.33 26.91 20.83
N LEU A 1091 21.62 27.76 19.85
CA LEU A 1091 21.51 29.22 19.99
C LEU A 1091 20.05 29.66 20.13
N GLU A 1092 19.15 29.12 19.31
CA GLU A 1092 17.71 29.39 19.37
C GLU A 1092 17.14 29.06 20.77
N ALA A 1093 17.58 27.94 21.36
CA ALA A 1093 17.23 27.58 22.73
C ALA A 1093 17.75 28.59 23.78
N MET A 1094 18.98 29.11 23.62
CA MET A 1094 19.53 30.15 24.51
C MET A 1094 18.77 31.49 24.39
N ILE A 1095 18.32 31.86 23.18
CA ILE A 1095 17.51 33.06 22.95
C ILE A 1095 16.16 32.92 23.68
N LEU A 1096 15.47 31.79 23.49
CA LEU A 1096 14.19 31.51 24.14
C LEU A 1096 14.30 31.48 25.68
N GLU A 1097 15.38 30.90 26.23
CA GLU A 1097 15.64 30.92 27.68
C GLU A 1097 15.83 32.36 28.20
N ARG A 1098 16.57 33.21 27.47
CA ARG A 1098 16.77 34.62 27.81
C ARG A 1098 15.46 35.41 27.78
N GLU A 1099 14.61 35.20 26.79
CA GLU A 1099 13.30 35.86 26.69
C GLU A 1099 12.38 35.48 27.87
N GLN A 1100 12.35 34.20 28.24
CA GLN A 1100 11.60 33.72 29.42
C GLN A 1100 12.13 34.29 30.75
N LEU A 1101 13.43 34.55 30.86
CA LEU A 1101 14.04 35.21 32.03
C LEU A 1101 13.74 36.72 32.06
N LEU A 1102 13.73 37.38 30.90
CA LEU A 1102 13.36 38.80 30.78
C LEU A 1102 11.88 39.03 31.11
N HIS A 1103 10.97 38.17 30.62
CA HIS A 1103 9.55 38.22 30.98
C HIS A 1103 9.34 38.07 32.50
N ARG A 1104 9.95 37.04 33.13
CA ARG A 1104 9.89 36.87 34.60
C ARG A 1104 10.46 38.07 35.37
N LYS A 1105 11.50 38.74 34.87
CA LYS A 1105 12.02 39.99 35.48
C LYS A 1105 11.05 41.17 35.34
N GLN A 1106 10.32 41.30 34.23
CA GLN A 1106 9.30 42.34 34.07
C GLN A 1106 8.11 42.13 35.00
N GLU A 1107 7.66 40.89 35.19
CA GLU A 1107 6.62 40.53 36.16
C GLU A 1107 7.04 40.85 37.61
N LEU A 1108 8.28 40.51 37.98
CA LEU A 1108 8.81 40.81 39.32
C LEU A 1108 9.00 42.32 39.57
N SER A 1109 9.32 43.11 38.54
CA SER A 1109 9.44 44.57 38.70
C SER A 1109 8.08 45.26 38.82
N HIS A 1110 7.05 44.77 38.13
CA HIS A 1110 5.66 45.25 38.30
C HIS A 1110 5.08 44.97 39.69
N ASN A 1111 5.57 43.92 40.38
CA ASN A 1111 5.14 43.56 41.73
C ASN A 1111 5.92 44.26 42.86
N GLY A 1112 6.72 45.30 42.55
CA GLY A 1112 7.26 46.22 43.56
C GLY A 1112 8.43 45.70 44.40
N HIS A 1113 9.19 44.72 43.91
CA HIS A 1113 10.43 44.27 44.57
C HIS A 1113 11.68 44.91 43.93
N HIS A 1114 12.43 45.66 44.74
CA HIS A 1114 13.69 46.27 44.33
C HIS A 1114 14.79 45.20 44.24
N ILE A 1115 15.29 44.95 43.02
CA ILE A 1115 16.49 44.12 42.78
C ILE A 1115 17.69 45.06 42.62
N SER A 1116 18.83 44.70 43.23
CA SER A 1116 20.09 45.45 43.14
C SER A 1116 20.64 45.44 41.71
N SER A 1117 21.19 46.57 41.26
CA SER A 1117 21.77 46.74 39.92
C SER A 1117 23.14 46.07 39.71
N GLN A 1118 23.63 45.26 40.65
CA GLN A 1118 24.93 44.58 40.55
C GLN A 1118 24.87 43.13 39.99
N ASP A 1119 23.69 42.52 39.86
CA ASP A 1119 23.53 41.18 39.26
C ASP A 1119 23.24 41.25 37.74
N ILE A 1120 23.75 42.27 37.04
CA ILE A 1120 23.48 42.53 35.61
C ILE A 1120 24.77 42.75 34.81
N GLU A 1121 25.78 41.93 35.05
CA GLU A 1121 26.92 41.71 34.15
C GLU A 1121 27.28 40.22 34.10
N LEU A 1122 26.42 39.39 33.49
CA LEU A 1122 26.71 38.04 32.93
C LEU A 1122 25.41 37.36 32.44
N ASN A 1123 24.95 37.71 31.23
CA ASN A 1123 24.13 36.88 30.32
C ASN A 1123 23.86 37.58 28.97
#